data_AF-A0A1F2WQD4-F1
#
_entry.id   AF-A0A1F2WQD4-F1
#
_cell.length_a   1.000
_cell.length_b   1.000
_cell.length_c   1.000
_cell.angle_alpha   90.00
_cell.angle_beta   90.00
_cell.angle_gamma   90.00
#
_symmetry.space_group_name_H-M   'P 1'
#
loop_
_entity.id
_entity.type
_entity.pdbx_description
1 polymer ?
#
loop_
_entity_poly.entity_id
_entity_poly.type
_entity_poly.pdbx_seq_one_letter_code
_entity_poly.pdbx_strand_id
1 'polypeptide(L)'
;MLRTSVQTVVNIVVVLLVVGALALGAVSFIPAKNPAGPLIGKALSAKHILSGMLENLDPEALGEALRNNPNMLDDLFKEMGEEEAADIADAINENEAFVTALVGELDPETVAFMLNDPAQAEFTVKLVNKLDPASIARIVNANEPFVTALTGMLDAQVIASVVNANGDFLAALTANTDPSVIAQVVNENGPFIAGLVSFLDPNVVAGAINANPNMVDDLIGFLDTGVIAAAVNENGSFVSDLLAELDPAVIVQGTNSHPTFLTRLVGNLDPAVIASVLNANSNNTVRMVRSLSNELLTAALAETANNPDFINSLIPKLDPSVIAKMANASSTFSAGLINALDPAWAAGIANQNPKLVFQVMDQIDPDLVATMLNNESVLTRVLPLINTAAIGAALADHTDFVTRLIPLLDPSLAQVTNRALTGNPGLVSALLANLDGAQIAGALAQAPQFLEGLVAGISPNMVAAILRGANDNPGFLISLTNALDAGSISRALDLSGSFLPTLLAIMPPNVAESAARSLNARPDLVDTALKASDPKVIAGILNSGAADNLIAGLIPLLNDATATAIAEGINTNAGKSTAESLIKSLLATSNPDAVADAINRNPGFVTGLLANLNENAARAIAEGLNASPEVSTIVARNLSGETGAQIARALSQNTAILEPLIGNLSPQVGRAIAEGLNQNTSDLNFQLMSNLNDNVARAIAEGLDMAVTDASGNYQPENFLTSLLPNLNGAAGSEIAIGLNNNSSATGPGFLTAMLAATSPNLSTAITNVINTAPYNTDAFLSGLIGSLDANTAKAAADGLDANGDFVDYLVRNLNGAQAAQQLNKNEAWTAALVDALDANSLGAALNTALASDGGKQFVADLLNTLDGGIVARALNANQQLVKDLLATGAAIGLGTNLKDLLLDAANQWPAQTQTIPLTSTDPNAIAHWKPLDFLSDLFTNLDPGMVAAAYNSATDPGGRTDLPYTGADGNKYTLLQVLWLKADSVLEVLPILQLEMWIHIDSLVGPIN
;
A
#
# COMPACT_ATOMS: atom_id res chain seq x y z
N MET A 1 -49.44 -4.56 28.94
CA MET A 1 -48.66 -3.98 30.05
C MET A 1 -49.49 -3.09 30.94
N LEU A 2 -50.19 -2.09 30.41
CA LEU A 2 -51.04 -1.20 31.23
C LEU A 2 -52.24 -1.87 31.89
N ARG A 3 -52.58 -3.04 31.41
CA ARG A 3 -53.74 -3.83 31.80
C ARG A 3 -53.47 -4.66 33.04
N THR A 4 -52.20 -4.82 33.37
CA THR A 4 -51.73 -5.75 34.37
C THR A 4 -51.73 -5.16 35.77
N SER A 5 -51.34 -3.89 35.88
CA SER A 5 -51.32 -3.15 37.14
C SER A 5 -52.72 -2.85 37.66
N VAL A 6 -53.69 -2.71 36.76
CA VAL A 6 -55.12 -2.60 37.07
C VAL A 6 -55.58 -3.77 37.91
N GLN A 7 -55.34 -4.98 37.42
CA GLN A 7 -55.94 -6.14 38.04
C GLN A 7 -55.12 -6.57 39.23
N THR A 8 -53.82 -6.30 39.22
CA THR A 8 -53.01 -6.27 40.43
C THR A 8 -53.66 -5.37 41.49
N VAL A 9 -54.28 -4.25 41.12
CA VAL A 9 -55.04 -3.43 42.08
C VAL A 9 -56.40 -4.00 42.46
N VAL A 10 -57.14 -4.66 41.57
CA VAL A 10 -58.33 -5.42 42.01
C VAL A 10 -57.93 -6.49 43.03
N ASN A 11 -56.79 -7.13 42.80
CA ASN A 11 -56.21 -8.15 43.65
C ASN A 11 -55.72 -7.59 45.00
N ILE A 12 -55.18 -6.37 45.01
CA ILE A 12 -54.89 -5.61 46.22
C ILE A 12 -56.17 -5.28 46.94
N VAL A 13 -57.14 -4.74 46.22
CA VAL A 13 -58.48 -4.43 46.69
C VAL A 13 -59.08 -5.65 47.39
N VAL A 14 -58.92 -6.87 46.87
CA VAL A 14 -59.32 -8.12 47.53
C VAL A 14 -58.65 -8.35 48.86
N VAL A 15 -57.38 -7.99 48.98
CA VAL A 15 -56.68 -8.03 50.25
C VAL A 15 -57.10 -6.87 51.17
N LEU A 16 -57.42 -5.69 50.63
CA LEU A 16 -58.05 -4.60 51.40
C LEU A 16 -59.48 -4.94 51.83
N LEU A 17 -60.06 -5.99 51.27
CA LEU A 17 -61.38 -6.51 51.63
C LEU A 17 -61.28 -7.60 52.68
N VAL A 18 -60.18 -8.34 52.65
CA VAL A 18 -59.75 -9.15 53.78
C VAL A 18 -59.69 -8.26 55.02
N VAL A 19 -59.15 -7.05 54.97
CA VAL A 19 -59.18 -6.10 56.11
C VAL A 19 -60.54 -5.88 56.76
N GLY A 20 -61.57 -5.61 55.97
CA GLY A 20 -62.93 -5.45 56.50
C GLY A 20 -63.39 -6.76 57.14
N ALA A 21 -63.10 -7.89 56.48
CA ALA A 21 -63.37 -9.22 56.99
C ALA A 21 -62.59 -9.58 58.27
N LEU A 22 -61.33 -9.13 58.38
CA LEU A 22 -60.45 -9.40 59.51
C LEU A 22 -60.90 -8.61 60.74
N ALA A 23 -61.34 -7.37 60.55
CA ALA A 23 -61.95 -6.58 61.62
C ALA A 23 -63.26 -7.18 62.12
N LEU A 24 -64.03 -7.84 61.25
CA LEU A 24 -65.29 -8.50 61.62
C LEU A 24 -65.06 -9.84 62.33
N GLY A 25 -64.11 -10.65 61.85
CA GLY A 25 -63.61 -11.82 62.58
C GLY A 25 -63.18 -11.40 63.98
N ALA A 26 -62.29 -10.40 64.07
CA ALA A 26 -61.76 -9.79 65.29
C ALA A 26 -62.75 -9.27 66.31
N VAL A 27 -63.98 -9.01 65.90
CA VAL A 27 -65.00 -8.49 66.81
C VAL A 27 -65.96 -9.58 67.24
N SER A 28 -66.28 -10.50 66.34
CA SER A 28 -67.17 -11.63 66.64
C SER A 28 -66.64 -12.60 67.67
N PHE A 29 -65.30 -12.68 67.77
CA PHE A 29 -64.67 -13.61 68.69
C PHE A 29 -64.16 -12.98 69.96
N ILE A 30 -64.22 -11.65 70.19
CA ILE A 30 -63.64 -10.97 71.38
C ILE A 30 -63.96 -11.80 72.63
N PRO A 31 -63.02 -12.66 73.07
CA PRO A 31 -63.25 -13.41 74.27
C PRO A 31 -62.86 -12.42 75.35
N ALA A 32 -63.83 -12.05 76.19
CA ALA A 32 -63.59 -11.26 77.38
C ALA A 32 -62.64 -12.03 78.34
N LYS A 33 -61.34 -12.11 78.03
CA LYS A 33 -60.21 -12.69 78.77
C LYS A 33 -60.54 -13.84 79.74
N ASN A 34 -61.45 -14.76 79.37
CA ASN A 34 -61.96 -15.80 80.27
C ASN A 34 -61.95 -17.17 79.56
N PRO A 35 -61.63 -18.29 80.24
CA PRO A 35 -61.47 -19.61 79.63
C PRO A 35 -62.71 -20.20 78.95
N ALA A 36 -63.87 -19.53 79.05
CA ALA A 36 -65.07 -19.86 78.27
C ALA A 36 -65.02 -19.35 76.82
N GLY A 37 -64.00 -18.54 76.49
CA GLY A 37 -63.78 -17.92 75.18
C GLY A 37 -63.93 -18.87 73.99
N PRO A 38 -63.32 -20.08 73.99
CA PRO A 38 -63.44 -20.99 72.85
C PRO A 38 -64.86 -21.55 72.63
N LEU A 39 -65.67 -21.68 73.70
CA LEU A 39 -67.04 -22.18 73.65
C LEU A 39 -68.03 -21.10 73.19
N ILE A 40 -67.81 -19.86 73.65
CA ILE A 40 -68.58 -18.70 73.20
C ILE A 40 -68.20 -18.38 71.76
N GLY A 41 -66.91 -18.43 71.42
CA GLY A 41 -66.42 -18.33 70.05
C GLY A 41 -67.12 -19.32 69.12
N LYS A 42 -67.14 -20.61 69.45
CA LYS A 42 -67.85 -21.64 68.65
C LYS A 42 -69.37 -21.50 68.59
N ALA A 43 -69.98 -20.82 69.57
CA ALA A 43 -71.42 -20.56 69.55
C ALA A 43 -71.76 -19.29 68.75
N LEU A 44 -70.86 -18.30 68.78
CA LEU A 44 -70.94 -17.05 68.03
C LEU A 44 -70.51 -17.21 66.57
N SER A 45 -69.72 -18.23 66.25
CA SER A 45 -69.32 -18.56 64.88
C SER A 45 -70.47 -19.09 64.01
N ALA A 46 -71.65 -19.38 64.58
CA ALA A 46 -72.78 -19.85 63.78
C ALA A 46 -73.30 -18.74 62.84
N LYS A 47 -73.20 -18.97 61.52
CA LYS A 47 -73.60 -18.07 60.40
C LYS A 47 -74.70 -17.04 60.72
N HIS A 48 -75.87 -17.48 61.18
CA HIS A 48 -77.04 -16.61 61.38
C HIS A 48 -76.95 -15.69 62.60
N ILE A 49 -76.18 -16.06 63.63
CA ILE A 49 -76.00 -15.24 64.84
C ILE A 49 -74.99 -14.14 64.54
N LEU A 50 -73.90 -14.50 63.87
CA LEU A 50 -72.87 -13.57 63.45
C LEU A 50 -73.44 -12.46 62.57
N SER A 51 -74.16 -12.83 61.50
CA SER A 51 -74.81 -11.89 60.58
C SER A 51 -75.76 -10.92 61.29
N GLY A 52 -76.67 -11.44 62.15
CA GLY A 52 -77.63 -10.59 62.88
C GLY A 52 -77.01 -9.69 63.95
N MET A 53 -75.85 -10.04 64.51
CA MET A 53 -75.13 -9.16 65.44
C MET A 53 -74.51 -7.98 64.71
N LEU A 54 -73.92 -8.20 63.54
CA LEU A 54 -73.30 -7.14 62.73
C LEU A 54 -74.33 -6.08 62.32
N GLU A 55 -75.54 -6.48 61.93
CA GLU A 55 -76.62 -5.54 61.56
C GLU A 55 -76.96 -4.53 62.67
N ASN A 56 -76.70 -4.86 63.93
CA ASN A 56 -77.05 -4.05 65.10
C ASN A 56 -75.86 -3.34 65.78
N LEU A 57 -74.63 -3.55 65.28
CA LEU A 57 -73.45 -2.88 65.82
C LEU A 57 -73.32 -1.46 65.25
N ASP A 58 -72.74 -0.56 66.05
CA ASP A 58 -72.36 0.77 65.59
C ASP A 58 -70.96 0.72 64.97
N PRO A 59 -70.81 0.92 63.65
CA PRO A 59 -69.52 0.82 62.97
C PRO A 59 -68.52 1.89 63.43
N GLU A 60 -68.96 3.09 63.83
CA GLU A 60 -68.07 4.18 64.28
C GLU A 60 -67.49 3.88 65.65
N ALA A 61 -68.34 3.48 66.60
CA ALA A 61 -67.91 3.06 67.94
C ALA A 61 -66.94 1.86 67.88
N LEU A 62 -67.17 0.96 66.92
CA LEU A 62 -66.32 -0.20 66.73
C LEU A 62 -64.97 0.15 66.08
N GLY A 63 -64.97 1.00 65.05
CA GLY A 63 -63.75 1.54 64.45
C GLY A 63 -62.91 2.27 65.49
N GLU A 64 -63.52 3.11 66.33
CA GLU A 64 -62.84 3.78 67.45
C GLU A 64 -62.23 2.79 68.46
N ALA A 65 -62.95 1.73 68.81
CA ALA A 65 -62.43 0.69 69.71
C ALA A 65 -61.20 -0.02 69.14
N LEU A 66 -61.20 -0.29 67.83
CA LEU A 66 -60.09 -0.92 67.12
C LEU A 66 -58.88 0.02 67.01
N ARG A 67 -59.10 1.30 66.69
CA ARG A 67 -58.04 2.35 66.68
C ARG A 67 -57.35 2.47 68.04
N ASN A 68 -58.10 2.36 69.13
CA ASN A 68 -57.57 2.44 70.48
C ASN A 68 -56.88 1.16 70.97
N ASN A 69 -57.05 0.02 70.30
CA ASN A 69 -56.42 -1.26 70.64
C ASN A 69 -55.92 -2.01 69.40
N PRO A 70 -54.77 -1.60 68.81
CA PRO A 70 -54.28 -2.17 67.56
C PRO A 70 -53.94 -3.68 67.67
N ASN A 71 -53.51 -4.15 68.85
CA ASN A 71 -53.20 -5.57 69.07
C ASN A 71 -54.43 -6.48 69.20
N MET A 72 -55.63 -5.90 69.41
CA MET A 72 -56.85 -6.71 69.60
C MET A 72 -57.13 -7.58 68.38
N LEU A 73 -56.79 -7.05 67.22
CA LEU A 73 -56.94 -7.73 65.96
C LEU A 73 -55.98 -8.92 65.83
N ASP A 74 -54.67 -8.74 66.05
CA ASP A 74 -53.66 -9.81 66.03
C ASP A 74 -53.95 -10.95 67.03
N ASP A 75 -54.34 -10.59 68.25
CA ASP A 75 -54.74 -11.56 69.28
C ASP A 75 -55.91 -12.42 68.82
N LEU A 76 -56.81 -11.84 68.03
CA LEU A 76 -57.96 -12.58 67.56
C LEU A 76 -57.65 -13.49 66.37
N PHE A 77 -56.73 -13.11 65.49
CA PHE A 77 -56.27 -13.98 64.41
C PHE A 77 -55.70 -15.29 64.90
N LYS A 78 -54.92 -15.25 65.97
CA LYS A 78 -54.35 -16.46 66.60
C LYS A 78 -55.40 -17.43 67.12
N GLU A 79 -56.62 -16.95 67.37
CA GLU A 79 -57.74 -17.74 67.85
C GLU A 79 -58.67 -18.22 66.73
N MET A 80 -58.47 -17.77 65.48
CA MET A 80 -59.27 -18.19 64.33
C MET A 80 -58.61 -19.34 63.56
N GLY A 81 -59.39 -20.40 63.31
CA GLY A 81 -58.99 -21.54 62.52
C GLY A 81 -59.47 -21.47 61.07
N GLU A 82 -59.22 -22.54 60.32
CA GLU A 82 -59.55 -22.64 58.90
C GLU A 82 -61.06 -22.81 58.63
N GLU A 83 -61.82 -23.36 59.59
CA GLU A 83 -63.26 -23.66 59.42
C GLU A 83 -64.11 -22.38 59.49
N GLU A 84 -63.65 -21.38 60.25
CA GLU A 84 -64.34 -20.13 60.52
C GLU A 84 -64.36 -19.15 59.33
N ALA A 85 -63.50 -19.36 58.32
CA ALA A 85 -63.40 -18.49 57.14
C ALA A 85 -64.72 -18.44 56.33
N ALA A 86 -65.48 -19.53 56.28
CA ALA A 86 -66.75 -19.58 55.54
C ALA A 86 -67.89 -18.82 56.26
N ASP A 87 -67.98 -18.97 57.58
CA ASP A 87 -69.00 -18.28 58.39
C ASP A 87 -68.76 -16.76 58.39
N ILE A 88 -67.49 -16.33 58.42
CA ILE A 88 -67.11 -14.92 58.32
C ILE A 88 -67.46 -14.38 56.92
N ALA A 89 -67.15 -15.11 55.85
CA ALA A 89 -67.50 -14.70 54.50
C ALA A 89 -69.00 -14.50 54.31
N ASP A 90 -69.80 -15.45 54.80
CA ASP A 90 -71.26 -15.37 54.75
C ASP A 90 -71.80 -14.13 55.50
N ALA A 91 -71.26 -13.86 56.69
CA ALA A 91 -71.66 -12.68 57.45
C ALA A 91 -71.30 -11.36 56.73
N ILE A 92 -70.14 -11.30 56.07
CA ILE A 92 -69.75 -10.13 55.26
C ILE A 92 -70.69 -9.94 54.07
N ASN A 93 -70.96 -11.02 53.34
CA ASN A 93 -71.81 -11.01 52.15
C ASN A 93 -73.25 -10.57 52.49
N GLU A 94 -73.75 -10.91 53.68
CA GLU A 94 -75.08 -10.54 54.15
C GLU A 94 -75.15 -9.12 54.75
N ASN A 95 -74.02 -8.52 55.18
CA ASN A 95 -73.99 -7.26 55.96
C ASN A 95 -73.17 -6.13 55.33
N GLU A 96 -73.16 -6.05 54.01
CA GLU A 96 -72.33 -5.11 53.24
C GLU A 96 -72.38 -3.64 53.69
N ALA A 97 -73.57 -3.10 54.00
CA ALA A 97 -73.70 -1.70 54.40
C ALA A 97 -73.00 -1.40 55.73
N PHE A 98 -73.11 -2.35 56.68
CA PHE A 98 -72.41 -2.25 57.96
C PHE A 98 -70.90 -2.35 57.75
N VAL A 99 -70.43 -3.32 56.96
CA VAL A 99 -69.00 -3.47 56.62
C VAL A 99 -68.47 -2.21 55.93
N THR A 100 -69.25 -1.63 55.02
CA THR A 100 -68.90 -0.39 54.31
C THR A 100 -68.65 0.77 55.28
N ALA A 101 -69.54 0.96 56.26
CA ALA A 101 -69.39 2.02 57.26
C ALA A 101 -68.22 1.74 58.23
N LEU A 102 -68.05 0.47 58.64
CA LEU A 102 -66.96 0.08 59.54
C LEU A 102 -65.60 0.33 58.91
N VAL A 103 -65.41 -0.07 57.64
CA VAL A 103 -64.16 0.13 56.90
C VAL A 103 -63.76 1.61 56.86
N GLY A 104 -64.72 2.53 56.71
CA GLY A 104 -64.47 3.97 56.73
C GLY A 104 -63.92 4.50 58.06
N GLU A 105 -64.06 3.74 59.15
CA GLU A 105 -63.66 4.13 60.51
C GLU A 105 -62.40 3.40 61.02
N LEU A 106 -61.92 2.41 60.27
CA LEU A 106 -60.70 1.67 60.61
C LEU A 106 -59.44 2.52 60.38
N ASP A 107 -58.40 2.22 61.16
CA ASP A 107 -57.05 2.73 60.90
C ASP A 107 -56.29 1.79 59.95
N PRO A 108 -55.82 2.28 58.78
CA PRO A 108 -55.06 1.50 57.81
C PRO A 108 -53.81 0.81 58.37
N GLU A 109 -53.08 1.44 59.30
CA GLU A 109 -51.81 0.91 59.81
C GLU A 109 -52.01 -0.35 60.67
N THR A 110 -52.98 -0.26 61.58
CA THR A 110 -53.39 -1.37 62.44
C THR A 110 -53.75 -2.62 61.64
N VAL A 111 -54.46 -2.40 60.54
CA VAL A 111 -54.89 -3.46 59.65
C VAL A 111 -53.73 -4.03 58.84
N ALA A 112 -52.89 -3.16 58.27
CA ALA A 112 -51.75 -3.57 57.48
C ALA A 112 -50.79 -4.45 58.27
N PHE A 113 -50.55 -4.12 59.55
CA PHE A 113 -49.74 -4.93 60.47
C PHE A 113 -50.17 -6.40 60.47
N MET A 114 -51.48 -6.67 60.47
CA MET A 114 -52.01 -8.03 60.50
C MET A 114 -51.92 -8.73 59.15
N LEU A 115 -52.26 -8.00 58.08
CA LEU A 115 -52.23 -8.53 56.73
C LEU A 115 -50.83 -8.90 56.26
N ASN A 116 -49.82 -8.26 56.83
CA ASN A 116 -48.43 -8.48 56.49
C ASN A 116 -47.85 -9.73 57.18
N ASP A 117 -48.61 -10.41 58.05
CA ASP A 117 -48.19 -11.66 58.68
C ASP A 117 -48.40 -12.85 57.72
N PRO A 118 -47.33 -13.51 57.23
CA PRO A 118 -47.44 -14.67 56.35
C PRO A 118 -48.21 -15.84 56.98
N ALA A 119 -48.27 -15.93 58.32
CA ALA A 119 -49.05 -16.96 59.02
C ALA A 119 -50.56 -16.80 58.78
N GLN A 120 -51.03 -15.61 58.44
CA GLN A 120 -52.44 -15.31 58.20
C GLN A 120 -52.84 -15.43 56.72
N ALA A 121 -51.88 -15.66 55.82
CA ALA A 121 -52.13 -15.77 54.39
C ALA A 121 -53.08 -16.93 54.03
N GLU A 122 -52.94 -18.09 54.67
CA GLU A 122 -53.76 -19.27 54.37
C GLU A 122 -55.23 -19.08 54.77
N PHE A 123 -55.48 -18.52 55.96
CA PHE A 123 -56.82 -18.16 56.40
C PHE A 123 -57.45 -17.16 55.42
N THR A 124 -56.67 -16.14 55.05
CA THR A 124 -57.06 -15.13 54.08
C THR A 124 -57.46 -15.74 52.73
N VAL A 125 -56.68 -16.70 52.21
CA VAL A 125 -57.01 -17.41 50.96
C VAL A 125 -58.36 -18.13 51.06
N LYS A 126 -58.65 -18.81 52.17
CA LYS A 126 -59.90 -19.55 52.36
C LYS A 126 -61.10 -18.63 52.48
N LEU A 127 -60.92 -17.50 53.15
CA LEU A 127 -61.94 -16.47 53.32
C LEU A 127 -62.32 -15.84 51.97
N VAL A 128 -61.33 -15.40 51.18
CA VAL A 128 -61.56 -14.79 49.86
C VAL A 128 -62.35 -15.70 48.93
N ASN A 129 -62.04 -17.01 48.92
CA ASN A 129 -62.75 -18.01 48.12
C ASN A 129 -64.25 -18.16 48.46
N LYS A 130 -64.74 -17.56 49.56
CA LYS A 130 -66.13 -17.64 50.02
C LYS A 130 -66.86 -16.30 49.98
N LEU A 131 -66.16 -15.20 49.74
CA LEU A 131 -66.77 -13.88 49.62
C LEU A 131 -67.56 -13.76 48.31
N ASP A 132 -68.58 -12.90 48.31
CA ASP A 132 -69.35 -12.50 47.13
C ASP A 132 -68.66 -11.31 46.45
N PRO A 133 -68.14 -11.47 45.22
CA PRO A 133 -67.43 -10.42 44.52
C PRO A 133 -68.25 -9.12 44.35
N ALA A 134 -69.57 -9.19 44.16
CA ALA A 134 -70.38 -7.99 43.89
C ALA A 134 -70.60 -7.13 45.15
N SER A 135 -70.86 -7.77 46.29
CA SER A 135 -70.99 -7.08 47.59
C SER A 135 -69.67 -6.43 48.00
N ILE A 136 -68.58 -7.14 47.74
CA ILE A 136 -67.22 -6.72 48.01
C ILE A 136 -66.80 -5.53 47.13
N ALA A 137 -67.11 -5.51 45.83
CA ALA A 137 -66.88 -4.35 44.98
C ALA A 137 -67.55 -3.08 45.50
N ARG A 138 -68.79 -3.19 46.01
CA ARG A 138 -69.54 -2.04 46.54
C ARG A 138 -68.90 -1.44 47.79
N ILE A 139 -68.40 -2.28 48.70
CA ILE A 139 -67.65 -1.83 49.89
C ILE A 139 -66.41 -1.02 49.46
N VAL A 140 -65.67 -1.51 48.48
CA VAL A 140 -64.44 -0.85 47.98
C VAL A 140 -64.77 0.48 47.35
N ASN A 141 -65.77 0.50 46.46
CA ASN A 141 -66.15 1.71 45.74
C ASN A 141 -66.58 2.83 46.70
N ALA A 142 -67.09 2.48 47.88
CA ALA A 142 -67.48 3.43 48.91
C ALA A 142 -66.35 3.87 49.86
N ASN A 143 -65.20 3.18 49.87
CA ASN A 143 -64.11 3.37 50.84
C ASN A 143 -62.74 3.66 50.22
N GLU A 144 -62.73 4.30 49.06
CA GLU A 144 -61.52 4.60 48.28
C GLU A 144 -60.37 5.24 49.09
N PRO A 145 -60.55 6.28 49.95
CA PRO A 145 -59.44 6.86 50.71
C PRO A 145 -58.78 5.88 51.69
N PHE A 146 -59.60 5.07 52.38
CA PHE A 146 -59.13 4.05 53.31
C PHE A 146 -58.36 2.96 52.57
N VAL A 147 -58.96 2.44 51.49
CA VAL A 147 -58.40 1.43 50.58
C VAL A 147 -57.04 1.91 50.04
N THR A 148 -56.96 3.17 49.63
CA THR A 148 -55.73 3.76 49.08
C THR A 148 -54.62 3.89 50.13
N ALA A 149 -54.94 4.38 51.33
CA ALA A 149 -53.95 4.52 52.41
C ALA A 149 -53.42 3.16 52.91
N LEU A 150 -54.32 2.19 53.05
CA LEU A 150 -54.01 0.84 53.50
C LEU A 150 -53.10 0.11 52.53
N THR A 151 -53.35 0.24 51.22
CA THR A 151 -52.53 -0.36 50.16
C THR A 151 -51.06 -0.05 50.33
N GLY A 152 -50.71 1.21 50.65
CA GLY A 152 -49.32 1.65 50.78
C GLY A 152 -48.58 1.05 51.98
N MET A 153 -49.30 0.39 52.88
CA MET A 153 -48.77 -0.21 54.11
C MET A 153 -48.65 -1.75 54.03
N LEU A 154 -49.12 -2.36 52.95
CA LEU A 154 -49.16 -3.83 52.81
C LEU A 154 -47.83 -4.45 52.38
N ASP A 155 -47.63 -5.72 52.74
CA ASP A 155 -46.54 -6.57 52.30
C ASP A 155 -46.91 -7.23 50.97
N ALA A 156 -46.16 -6.85 49.93
CA ALA A 156 -46.37 -7.31 48.57
C ALA A 156 -46.36 -8.84 48.42
N GLN A 157 -45.50 -9.55 49.15
CA GLN A 157 -45.35 -11.00 49.01
C GLN A 157 -46.54 -11.75 49.63
N VAL A 158 -46.96 -11.33 50.82
CA VAL A 158 -48.12 -11.93 51.49
C VAL A 158 -49.38 -11.70 50.66
N ILE A 159 -49.57 -10.48 50.16
CA ILE A 159 -50.72 -10.13 49.31
C ILE A 159 -50.71 -10.98 48.04
N ALA A 160 -49.56 -11.12 47.37
CA ALA A 160 -49.48 -11.93 46.16
C ALA A 160 -49.91 -13.39 46.37
N SER A 161 -49.54 -13.99 47.51
CA SER A 161 -49.92 -15.37 47.81
C SER A 161 -51.44 -15.56 47.88
N VAL A 162 -52.13 -14.57 48.46
CA VAL A 162 -53.60 -14.53 48.52
C VAL A 162 -54.17 -14.41 47.12
N VAL A 163 -53.65 -13.46 46.36
CA VAL A 163 -54.09 -13.15 45.01
C VAL A 163 -53.98 -14.35 44.09
N ASN A 164 -52.83 -15.01 44.07
CA ASN A 164 -52.56 -16.14 43.19
C ASN A 164 -53.48 -17.34 43.46
N ALA A 165 -54.02 -17.46 44.67
CA ALA A 165 -54.92 -18.54 45.05
C ALA A 165 -56.40 -18.27 44.74
N ASN A 166 -56.77 -17.09 44.24
CA ASN A 166 -58.17 -16.62 44.19
C ASN A 166 -58.64 -16.11 42.81
N GLY A 167 -58.04 -16.56 41.71
CA GLY A 167 -58.28 -16.02 40.36
C GLY A 167 -59.74 -15.84 39.90
N ASP A 168 -60.61 -16.81 40.16
CA ASP A 168 -62.03 -16.73 39.75
C ASP A 168 -62.78 -15.63 40.50
N PHE A 169 -62.52 -15.48 41.80
CA PHE A 169 -63.08 -14.41 42.63
C PHE A 169 -62.62 -13.04 42.11
N LEU A 170 -61.33 -12.92 41.78
CA LEU A 170 -60.73 -11.71 41.23
C LEU A 170 -61.37 -11.31 39.89
N ALA A 171 -61.65 -12.27 39.01
CA ALA A 171 -62.33 -12.02 37.74
C ALA A 171 -63.73 -11.44 37.94
N ALA A 172 -64.51 -12.03 38.84
CA ALA A 172 -65.86 -11.59 39.12
C ALA A 172 -65.88 -10.25 39.87
N LEU A 173 -64.90 -9.98 40.75
CA LEU A 173 -64.81 -8.72 41.46
C LEU A 173 -64.48 -7.58 40.50
N THR A 174 -63.49 -7.79 39.64
CA THR A 174 -63.07 -6.83 38.61
C THR A 174 -64.25 -6.36 37.75
N ALA A 175 -65.23 -7.23 37.49
CA ALA A 175 -66.43 -6.88 36.73
C ALA A 175 -67.34 -5.86 37.42
N ASN A 176 -67.24 -5.70 38.75
CA ASN A 176 -68.17 -4.94 39.58
C ASN A 176 -67.54 -3.70 40.26
N THR A 177 -66.21 -3.63 40.35
CA THR A 177 -65.49 -2.48 40.95
C THR A 177 -65.50 -1.27 40.01
N ASP A 178 -65.47 -0.04 40.53
CA ASP A 178 -65.38 1.18 39.72
C ASP A 178 -63.95 1.35 39.16
N PRO A 179 -63.79 1.52 37.82
CA PRO A 179 -62.51 1.85 37.20
C PRO A 179 -61.74 2.99 37.88
N SER A 180 -62.41 4.06 38.34
CA SER A 180 -61.71 5.22 38.91
C SER A 180 -61.09 4.91 40.27
N VAL A 181 -61.75 4.08 41.08
CA VAL A 181 -61.28 3.68 42.41
C VAL A 181 -60.03 2.80 42.30
N ILE A 182 -60.05 1.83 41.39
CA ILE A 182 -58.87 1.03 41.06
C ILE A 182 -57.74 1.95 40.57
N ALA A 183 -58.02 2.86 39.64
CA ALA A 183 -56.97 3.73 39.11
C ALA A 183 -56.33 4.62 40.18
N GLN A 184 -57.11 5.14 41.12
CA GLN A 184 -56.58 5.96 42.22
C GLN A 184 -55.68 5.15 43.16
N VAL A 185 -56.11 3.95 43.54
CA VAL A 185 -55.28 3.04 44.34
C VAL A 185 -53.97 2.72 43.62
N VAL A 186 -54.00 2.45 42.30
CA VAL A 186 -52.77 2.28 41.51
C VAL A 186 -51.89 3.52 41.62
N ASN A 187 -52.44 4.69 41.28
CA ASN A 187 -51.70 5.93 41.09
C ASN A 187 -51.04 6.41 42.39
N GLU A 188 -51.67 6.19 43.55
CA GLU A 188 -51.14 6.60 44.84
C GLU A 188 -50.16 5.57 45.47
N ASN A 189 -50.11 4.32 44.97
CA ASN A 189 -49.37 3.23 45.62
C ASN A 189 -48.28 2.57 44.75
N GLY A 190 -47.71 3.30 43.79
CA GLY A 190 -46.74 2.78 42.81
C GLY A 190 -45.67 1.80 43.34
N PRO A 191 -44.91 2.11 44.42
CA PRO A 191 -43.89 1.20 44.95
C PRO A 191 -44.44 -0.14 45.44
N PHE A 192 -45.61 -0.11 46.09
CA PHE A 192 -46.28 -1.33 46.52
C PHE A 192 -46.81 -2.13 45.32
N ILE A 193 -47.40 -1.47 44.32
CA ILE A 193 -47.84 -2.13 43.08
C ILE A 193 -46.66 -2.84 42.43
N ALA A 194 -45.53 -2.15 42.27
CA ALA A 194 -44.36 -2.72 41.63
C ALA A 194 -43.79 -3.92 42.41
N GLY A 195 -43.73 -3.83 43.75
CA GLY A 195 -43.35 -4.96 44.59
C GLY A 195 -44.33 -6.13 44.49
N LEU A 196 -45.63 -5.86 44.47
CA LEU A 196 -46.66 -6.90 44.40
C LEU A 196 -46.58 -7.70 43.09
N VAL A 197 -46.48 -6.99 41.97
CA VAL A 197 -46.40 -7.58 40.64
C VAL A 197 -45.27 -8.63 40.56
N SER A 198 -44.18 -8.46 41.32
CA SER A 198 -43.03 -9.38 41.31
C SER A 198 -43.32 -10.78 41.85
N PHE A 199 -44.43 -10.94 42.58
CA PHE A 199 -44.86 -12.19 43.21
C PHE A 199 -46.16 -12.76 42.61
N LEU A 200 -46.79 -12.06 41.64
CA LEU A 200 -48.05 -12.49 41.05
C LEU A 200 -47.88 -13.61 40.00
N ASP A 201 -48.89 -14.47 39.88
CA ASP A 201 -49.02 -15.46 38.80
C ASP A 201 -49.64 -14.79 37.55
N PRO A 202 -48.91 -14.74 36.44
CA PRO A 202 -49.40 -14.11 35.21
C PRO A 202 -50.65 -14.78 34.64
N ASN A 203 -50.89 -16.08 34.87
CA ASN A 203 -52.10 -16.76 34.36
C ASN A 203 -53.36 -16.28 35.08
N VAL A 204 -53.27 -16.15 36.40
CA VAL A 204 -54.35 -15.66 37.26
C VAL A 204 -54.70 -14.23 36.88
N VAL A 205 -53.67 -13.41 36.66
CA VAL A 205 -53.87 -12.02 36.23
C VAL A 205 -54.43 -11.97 34.80
N ALA A 206 -53.90 -12.70 33.84
CA ALA A 206 -54.42 -12.68 32.47
C ALA A 206 -55.86 -13.19 32.36
N GLY A 207 -56.23 -14.24 33.09
CA GLY A 207 -57.58 -14.81 33.08
C GLY A 207 -58.65 -13.80 33.46
N ALA A 208 -58.39 -12.98 34.47
CA ALA A 208 -59.36 -11.98 34.92
C ALA A 208 -59.38 -10.71 34.05
N ILE A 209 -58.29 -10.34 33.36
CA ILE A 209 -58.29 -9.27 32.35
C ILE A 209 -59.11 -9.73 31.15
N ASN A 210 -58.89 -10.97 30.69
CA ASN A 210 -59.58 -11.54 29.54
C ASN A 210 -61.09 -11.66 29.79
N ALA A 211 -61.51 -11.89 31.04
CA ALA A 211 -62.92 -11.89 31.43
C ALA A 211 -63.55 -10.49 31.44
N ASN A 212 -62.76 -9.41 31.54
CA ASN A 212 -63.23 -8.05 31.79
C ASN A 212 -62.67 -7.00 30.81
N PRO A 213 -62.87 -7.13 29.48
CA PRO A 213 -62.25 -6.24 28.50
C PRO A 213 -62.68 -4.77 28.58
N ASN A 214 -63.94 -4.50 28.92
CA ASN A 214 -64.49 -3.13 28.99
C ASN A 214 -63.93 -2.37 30.20
N MET A 215 -63.85 -3.03 31.36
CA MET A 215 -63.21 -2.49 32.55
C MET A 215 -61.81 -1.96 32.20
N VAL A 216 -61.03 -2.76 31.49
CA VAL A 216 -59.67 -2.40 31.09
C VAL A 216 -59.63 -1.23 30.11
N ASP A 217 -60.64 -1.04 29.27
CA ASP A 217 -60.78 0.17 28.44
C ASP A 217 -60.96 1.41 29.34
N ASP A 218 -61.92 1.37 30.26
CA ASP A 218 -62.24 2.50 31.14
C ASP A 218 -61.05 2.90 32.03
N LEU A 219 -60.34 1.92 32.59
CA LEU A 219 -59.19 2.14 33.46
C LEU A 219 -58.04 2.86 32.78
N ILE A 220 -57.75 2.51 31.52
CA ILE A 220 -56.70 3.15 30.75
C ILE A 220 -56.93 4.68 30.69
N GLY A 221 -58.18 5.15 30.77
CA GLY A 221 -58.52 6.57 30.85
C GLY A 221 -58.10 7.28 32.15
N PHE A 222 -57.95 6.54 33.26
CA PHE A 222 -57.70 7.09 34.60
C PHE A 222 -56.29 6.85 35.16
N LEU A 223 -55.54 5.91 34.61
CA LEU A 223 -54.22 5.54 35.14
C LEU A 223 -53.15 6.61 34.87
N ASP A 224 -52.23 6.76 35.82
CA ASP A 224 -51.01 7.54 35.68
C ASP A 224 -49.95 6.70 34.95
N THR A 225 -49.52 7.19 33.80
CA THR A 225 -48.55 6.49 32.95
C THR A 225 -47.17 6.33 33.59
N GLY A 226 -46.75 7.21 34.49
CA GLY A 226 -45.47 7.11 35.20
C GLY A 226 -45.49 5.99 36.24
N VAL A 227 -46.60 5.86 36.97
CA VAL A 227 -46.79 4.78 37.96
C VAL A 227 -46.83 3.43 37.28
N ILE A 228 -47.59 3.32 36.18
CA ILE A 228 -47.65 2.07 35.43
C ILE A 228 -46.29 1.73 34.82
N ALA A 229 -45.57 2.72 34.28
CA ALA A 229 -44.25 2.47 33.74
C ALA A 229 -43.27 1.95 34.80
N ALA A 230 -43.26 2.53 36.01
CA ALA A 230 -42.44 2.03 37.11
C ALA A 230 -42.74 0.56 37.43
N ALA A 231 -44.03 0.21 37.57
CA ALA A 231 -44.45 -1.17 37.81
C ALA A 231 -44.03 -2.11 36.67
N VAL A 232 -44.15 -1.68 35.41
CA VAL A 232 -43.71 -2.47 34.25
C VAL A 232 -42.19 -2.67 34.27
N ASN A 233 -41.44 -1.59 34.51
CA ASN A 233 -39.97 -1.59 34.46
C ASN A 233 -39.37 -2.52 35.52
N GLU A 234 -39.99 -2.59 36.70
CA GLU A 234 -39.55 -3.48 37.78
C GLU A 234 -39.92 -4.96 37.54
N ASN A 235 -40.84 -5.24 36.62
CA ASN A 235 -41.50 -6.56 36.50
C ASN A 235 -41.53 -7.14 35.08
N GLY A 236 -40.46 -6.96 34.31
CA GLY A 236 -40.39 -7.40 32.92
C GLY A 236 -40.76 -8.87 32.66
N SER A 237 -40.28 -9.80 33.49
CA SER A 237 -40.57 -11.24 33.33
C SER A 237 -42.06 -11.55 33.50
N PHE A 238 -42.66 -11.04 34.57
CA PHE A 238 -44.08 -11.20 34.81
C PHE A 238 -44.92 -10.59 33.68
N VAL A 239 -44.56 -9.39 33.22
CA VAL A 239 -45.28 -8.72 32.13
C VAL A 239 -45.12 -9.48 30.80
N SER A 240 -43.98 -10.13 30.58
CA SER A 240 -43.76 -11.01 29.45
C SER A 240 -44.70 -12.22 29.49
N ASP A 241 -44.72 -12.95 30.60
CA ASP A 241 -45.52 -14.16 30.75
C ASP A 241 -47.02 -13.83 30.68
N LEU A 242 -47.43 -12.73 31.29
CA LEU A 242 -48.80 -12.26 31.19
C LEU A 242 -49.19 -11.93 29.74
N LEU A 243 -48.34 -11.26 28.98
CA LEU A 243 -48.66 -10.92 27.59
C LEU A 243 -48.83 -12.17 26.71
N ALA A 244 -48.25 -13.31 27.10
CA ALA A 244 -48.44 -14.59 26.42
C ALA A 244 -49.87 -15.13 26.66
N GLU A 245 -50.41 -14.92 27.85
CA GLU A 245 -51.72 -15.40 28.31
C GLU A 245 -52.89 -14.43 28.00
N LEU A 246 -52.59 -13.17 27.67
CA LEU A 246 -53.62 -12.17 27.33
C LEU A 246 -54.18 -12.36 25.91
N ASP A 247 -55.50 -12.15 25.75
CA ASP A 247 -56.12 -12.02 24.43
C ASP A 247 -55.73 -10.66 23.80
N PRO A 248 -55.05 -10.65 22.64
CA PRO A 248 -54.67 -9.42 21.95
C PRO A 248 -55.85 -8.49 21.62
N ALA A 249 -57.05 -9.04 21.40
CA ALA A 249 -58.23 -8.24 21.06
C ALA A 249 -58.63 -7.31 22.21
N VAL A 250 -58.55 -7.84 23.44
CA VAL A 250 -58.74 -7.08 24.67
C VAL A 250 -57.76 -5.93 24.62
N ILE A 251 -56.44 -6.21 24.48
CA ILE A 251 -55.36 -5.20 24.46
C ILE A 251 -55.57 -4.08 23.44
N VAL A 252 -55.97 -4.46 22.23
CA VAL A 252 -56.16 -3.54 21.11
C VAL A 252 -57.35 -2.60 21.34
N GLN A 253 -58.48 -3.10 21.87
CA GLN A 253 -59.69 -2.31 22.10
C GLN A 253 -59.39 -1.07 22.95
N GLY A 254 -59.01 -1.26 24.21
CA GLY A 254 -58.74 -0.13 25.11
C GLY A 254 -57.54 0.73 24.73
N THR A 255 -56.60 0.18 23.95
CA THR A 255 -55.50 0.96 23.40
C THR A 255 -55.96 1.91 22.29
N ASN A 256 -56.83 1.45 21.39
CA ASN A 256 -57.37 2.26 20.31
C ASN A 256 -58.32 3.36 20.83
N SER A 257 -59.04 3.10 21.93
CA SER A 257 -59.92 4.09 22.58
C SER A 257 -59.13 5.23 23.25
N HIS A 258 -57.87 5.00 23.63
CA HIS A 258 -57.07 5.92 24.44
C HIS A 258 -55.67 6.18 23.87
N PRO A 259 -55.57 6.81 22.68
CA PRO A 259 -54.30 6.91 21.97
C PRO A 259 -53.22 7.73 22.69
N THR A 260 -53.61 8.74 23.48
CA THR A 260 -52.68 9.60 24.23
C THR A 260 -52.10 8.95 25.49
N PHE A 261 -52.69 7.84 25.93
CA PHE A 261 -52.20 7.11 27.08
C PHE A 261 -50.98 6.28 26.71
N LEU A 262 -51.04 5.56 25.59
CA LEU A 262 -49.89 4.80 25.09
C LEU A 262 -48.69 5.70 24.77
N THR A 263 -48.91 6.86 24.15
CA THR A 263 -47.80 7.78 23.84
C THR A 263 -47.08 8.21 25.11
N ARG A 264 -47.82 8.68 26.13
CA ARG A 264 -47.25 9.07 27.43
C ARG A 264 -46.60 7.91 28.19
N LEU A 265 -47.16 6.70 28.10
CA LEU A 265 -46.55 5.54 28.72
C LEU A 265 -45.19 5.23 28.11
N VAL A 266 -45.11 5.18 26.78
CA VAL A 266 -43.86 4.84 26.08
C VAL A 266 -42.72 5.78 26.49
N GLY A 267 -43.01 7.06 26.77
CA GLY A 267 -42.01 8.00 27.28
C GLY A 267 -41.42 7.66 28.66
N ASN A 268 -42.07 6.82 29.46
CA ASN A 268 -41.64 6.47 30.84
C ASN A 268 -41.11 5.02 30.97
N LEU A 269 -41.23 4.21 29.92
CA LEU A 269 -40.83 2.80 29.97
C LEU A 269 -39.31 2.63 29.86
N ASP A 270 -38.79 1.61 30.53
CA ASP A 270 -37.42 1.13 30.37
C ASP A 270 -37.33 0.36 29.04
N PRO A 271 -36.52 0.85 28.09
CA PRO A 271 -36.30 0.22 26.80
C PRO A 271 -35.88 -1.27 26.89
N ALA A 272 -35.10 -1.65 27.91
CA ALA A 272 -34.63 -3.01 28.08
C ALA A 272 -35.75 -3.98 28.45
N VAL A 273 -36.63 -3.51 29.32
CA VAL A 273 -37.77 -4.28 29.79
C VAL A 273 -38.76 -4.49 28.66
N ILE A 274 -39.10 -3.43 27.93
CA ILE A 274 -40.02 -3.51 26.80
C ILE A 274 -39.48 -4.40 25.68
N ALA A 275 -38.19 -4.30 25.37
CA ALA A 275 -37.58 -5.18 24.39
C ALA A 275 -37.71 -6.66 24.79
N SER A 276 -37.40 -6.99 26.04
CA SER A 276 -37.53 -8.37 26.55
C SER A 276 -38.95 -8.91 26.38
N VAL A 277 -39.96 -8.10 26.72
CA VAL A 277 -41.36 -8.52 26.59
C VAL A 277 -41.80 -8.66 25.14
N LEU A 278 -41.45 -7.71 24.27
CA LEU A 278 -41.81 -7.77 22.84
C LEU A 278 -41.19 -9.00 22.16
N ASN A 279 -39.95 -9.33 22.51
CA ASN A 279 -39.25 -10.51 21.96
C ASN A 279 -39.94 -11.81 22.35
N ALA A 280 -40.29 -11.96 23.62
CA ALA A 280 -40.97 -13.15 24.13
C ALA A 280 -42.37 -13.34 23.52
N ASN A 281 -43.01 -12.25 23.07
CA ASN A 281 -44.42 -12.23 22.65
C ASN A 281 -44.62 -11.93 21.16
N SER A 282 -43.66 -12.25 20.31
CA SER A 282 -43.62 -11.86 18.89
C SER A 282 -44.94 -12.05 18.11
N ASN A 283 -45.62 -13.18 18.28
CA ASN A 283 -46.87 -13.48 17.57
C ASN A 283 -48.04 -12.60 18.06
N ASN A 284 -48.15 -12.39 19.37
CA ASN A 284 -49.17 -11.53 19.97
C ASN A 284 -48.91 -10.07 19.59
N THR A 285 -47.66 -9.62 19.65
CA THR A 285 -47.22 -8.30 19.18
C THR A 285 -47.63 -8.05 17.74
N VAL A 286 -47.40 -8.99 16.82
CA VAL A 286 -47.79 -8.88 15.40
C VAL A 286 -49.30 -8.76 15.23
N ARG A 287 -50.07 -9.59 15.94
CA ARG A 287 -51.54 -9.51 15.92
C ARG A 287 -52.04 -8.17 16.43
N MET A 288 -51.40 -7.62 17.46
CA MET A 288 -51.70 -6.29 17.97
C MET A 288 -51.42 -5.23 16.91
N VAL A 289 -50.20 -5.16 16.35
CA VAL A 289 -49.82 -4.16 15.34
C VAL A 289 -50.78 -4.14 14.13
N ARG A 290 -51.28 -5.30 13.68
CA ARG A 290 -52.28 -5.38 12.60
C ARG A 290 -53.62 -4.73 12.94
N SER A 291 -53.94 -4.64 14.22
CA SER A 291 -55.26 -4.26 14.72
C SER A 291 -55.27 -2.88 15.40
N LEU A 292 -54.11 -2.26 15.59
CA LEU A 292 -53.98 -0.88 16.06
C LEU A 292 -54.44 0.10 14.97
N SER A 293 -55.05 1.21 15.39
CA SER A 293 -55.48 2.26 14.47
C SER A 293 -54.30 3.02 13.86
N ASN A 294 -54.46 3.50 12.63
CA ASN A 294 -53.44 4.29 11.94
C ASN A 294 -53.09 5.59 12.69
N GLU A 295 -54.08 6.20 13.36
CA GLU A 295 -53.90 7.39 14.19
C GLU A 295 -52.99 7.10 15.38
N LEU A 296 -53.26 6.02 16.10
CA LEU A 296 -52.43 5.60 17.24
C LEU A 296 -51.02 5.22 16.80
N LEU A 297 -50.87 4.43 15.74
CA LEU A 297 -49.55 4.04 15.24
C LEU A 297 -48.72 5.28 14.89
N THR A 298 -49.33 6.27 14.23
CA THR A 298 -48.66 7.52 13.88
C THR A 298 -48.28 8.34 15.11
N ALA A 299 -49.19 8.46 16.10
CA ALA A 299 -48.95 9.21 17.33
C ALA A 299 -47.87 8.57 18.21
N ALA A 300 -47.89 7.24 18.37
CA ALA A 300 -46.88 6.48 19.08
C ALA A 300 -45.50 6.65 18.43
N LEU A 301 -45.44 6.58 17.10
CA LEU A 301 -44.20 6.77 16.35
C LEU A 301 -43.65 8.20 16.48
N ALA A 302 -44.50 9.22 16.43
CA ALA A 302 -44.10 10.61 16.63
C ALA A 302 -43.55 10.87 18.04
N GLU A 303 -44.15 10.29 19.08
CA GLU A 303 -43.64 10.40 20.46
C GLU A 303 -42.28 9.73 20.60
N THR A 304 -42.12 8.52 20.06
CA THR A 304 -40.84 7.81 20.08
C THR A 304 -39.74 8.51 19.29
N ALA A 305 -40.09 9.15 18.17
CA ALA A 305 -39.14 9.89 17.36
C ALA A 305 -38.58 11.13 18.08
N ASN A 306 -39.37 11.72 19.00
CA ASN A 306 -38.93 12.83 19.84
C ASN A 306 -38.14 12.39 21.09
N ASN A 307 -37.94 11.07 21.29
CA ASN A 307 -37.16 10.51 22.39
C ASN A 307 -36.06 9.55 21.87
N PRO A 308 -34.97 10.10 21.31
CA PRO A 308 -33.92 9.29 20.68
C PRO A 308 -33.21 8.36 21.68
N ASP A 309 -33.08 8.74 22.96
CA ASP A 309 -32.41 7.93 23.98
C ASP A 309 -33.17 6.65 24.32
N PHE A 310 -34.51 6.75 24.39
CA PHE A 310 -35.39 5.61 24.57
C PHE A 310 -35.19 4.60 23.43
N ILE A 311 -35.25 5.07 22.18
CA ILE A 311 -35.15 4.18 21.03
C ILE A 311 -33.73 3.63 20.82
N ASN A 312 -32.68 4.43 21.07
CA ASN A 312 -31.29 3.97 21.03
C ASN A 312 -31.03 2.85 22.05
N SER A 313 -31.79 2.84 23.14
CA SER A 313 -31.71 1.80 24.16
C SER A 313 -32.62 0.59 23.85
N LEU A 314 -33.72 0.80 23.11
CA LEU A 314 -34.71 -0.21 22.75
C LEU A 314 -34.24 -1.09 21.59
N ILE A 315 -33.86 -0.45 20.48
CA ILE A 315 -33.53 -1.12 19.21
C ILE A 315 -32.47 -2.23 19.38
N PRO A 316 -31.33 -2.01 20.07
CA PRO A 316 -30.29 -3.04 20.22
C PRO A 316 -30.75 -4.27 20.99
N LYS A 317 -31.86 -4.18 21.73
CA LYS A 317 -32.39 -5.25 22.59
C LYS A 317 -33.57 -5.97 21.94
N LEU A 318 -34.13 -5.44 20.85
CA LEU A 318 -35.19 -6.08 20.10
C LEU A 318 -34.64 -7.20 19.20
N ASP A 319 -35.34 -8.33 19.18
CA ASP A 319 -35.08 -9.42 18.26
C ASP A 319 -35.42 -8.95 16.83
N PRO A 320 -34.47 -9.02 15.89
CA PRO A 320 -34.68 -8.61 14.50
C PRO A 320 -35.93 -9.21 13.86
N SER A 321 -36.25 -10.46 14.20
CA SER A 321 -37.40 -11.17 13.65
C SER A 321 -38.73 -10.59 14.11
N VAL A 322 -38.78 -10.02 15.31
CA VAL A 322 -39.97 -9.35 15.82
C VAL A 322 -40.19 -8.04 15.09
N ILE A 323 -39.13 -7.24 14.92
CA ILE A 323 -39.18 -5.97 14.18
C ILE A 323 -39.67 -6.22 12.74
N ALA A 324 -39.10 -7.22 12.06
CA ALA A 324 -39.48 -7.55 10.68
C ALA A 324 -40.93 -8.01 10.57
N LYS A 325 -41.39 -8.88 11.47
CA LYS A 325 -42.79 -9.31 11.49
C LYS A 325 -43.74 -8.14 11.77
N MET A 326 -43.36 -7.17 12.60
CA MET A 326 -44.14 -5.95 12.85
C MET A 326 -44.17 -5.03 11.61
N ALA A 327 -43.05 -4.84 10.93
CA ALA A 327 -42.97 -4.07 9.69
C ALA A 327 -43.85 -4.66 8.57
N ASN A 328 -43.82 -5.99 8.43
CA ASN A 328 -44.68 -6.72 7.47
C ASN A 328 -46.15 -6.74 7.89
N ALA A 329 -46.47 -6.46 9.15
CA ALA A 329 -47.82 -6.53 9.67
C ALA A 329 -48.69 -5.33 9.24
N SER A 330 -48.09 -4.14 9.07
CA SER A 330 -48.84 -2.92 8.75
C SER A 330 -48.01 -1.99 7.87
N SER A 331 -48.51 -1.72 6.66
CA SER A 331 -47.91 -0.73 5.75
C SER A 331 -47.98 0.68 6.33
N THR A 332 -48.99 1.00 7.16
CA THR A 332 -49.08 2.29 7.86
C THR A 332 -48.05 2.41 8.97
N PHE A 333 -47.76 1.33 9.70
CA PHE A 333 -46.67 1.32 10.66
C PHE A 333 -45.33 1.56 9.96
N SER A 334 -45.07 0.84 8.86
CA SER A 334 -43.83 1.00 8.08
C SER A 334 -43.70 2.39 7.45
N ALA A 335 -44.76 2.92 6.83
CA ALA A 335 -44.77 4.28 6.28
C ALA A 335 -44.65 5.36 7.37
N GLY A 336 -45.32 5.17 8.52
CA GLY A 336 -45.23 6.05 9.68
C GLY A 336 -43.83 6.07 10.26
N LEU A 337 -43.18 4.90 10.38
CA LEU A 337 -41.82 4.77 10.88
C LEU A 337 -40.86 5.55 9.99
N ILE A 338 -40.96 5.37 8.66
CA ILE A 338 -40.15 6.11 7.67
C ILE A 338 -40.33 7.62 7.77
N ASN A 339 -41.57 8.09 7.98
CA ASN A 339 -41.87 9.51 8.06
C ASN A 339 -41.49 10.13 9.42
N ALA A 340 -41.51 9.33 10.49
CA ALA A 340 -41.17 9.78 11.84
C ALA A 340 -39.66 9.75 12.11
N LEU A 341 -38.90 8.92 11.40
CA LEU A 341 -37.45 8.84 11.50
C LEU A 341 -36.78 10.14 10.96
N ASP A 342 -36.15 10.93 11.84
CA ASP A 342 -35.15 11.92 11.39
C ASP A 342 -34.02 11.19 10.64
N PRO A 343 -33.70 11.55 9.39
CA PRO A 343 -32.67 10.87 8.61
C PRO A 343 -31.29 10.80 9.27
N ALA A 344 -30.91 11.81 10.06
CA ALA A 344 -29.65 11.78 10.79
C ALA A 344 -29.65 10.75 11.91
N TRP A 345 -30.77 10.66 12.61
CA TRP A 345 -30.99 9.70 13.66
C TRP A 345 -31.14 8.26 13.13
N ALA A 346 -31.90 8.06 12.04
CA ALA A 346 -32.03 6.77 11.36
C ALA A 346 -30.67 6.23 10.90
N ALA A 347 -29.84 7.11 10.33
CA ALA A 347 -28.48 6.76 9.97
C ALA A 347 -27.64 6.46 11.21
N GLY A 348 -27.74 7.25 12.28
CA GLY A 348 -27.07 6.99 13.57
C GLY A 348 -27.36 5.59 14.13
N ILE A 349 -28.62 5.16 14.11
CA ILE A 349 -29.03 3.81 14.53
C ILE A 349 -28.43 2.74 13.62
N ALA A 350 -28.57 2.91 12.30
CA ALA A 350 -28.04 1.97 11.32
C ALA A 350 -26.52 1.79 11.45
N ASN A 351 -25.83 2.87 11.82
CA ASN A 351 -24.38 2.89 12.02
C ASN A 351 -23.95 2.17 13.30
N GLN A 352 -24.76 2.27 14.36
CA GLN A 352 -24.49 1.62 15.64
C GLN A 352 -24.87 0.13 15.63
N ASN A 353 -25.86 -0.26 14.80
CA ASN A 353 -26.42 -1.62 14.78
C ASN A 353 -26.54 -2.18 13.35
N PRO A 354 -25.43 -2.29 12.59
CA PRO A 354 -25.48 -2.65 11.16
C PRO A 354 -26.06 -4.05 10.92
N LYS A 355 -25.70 -5.05 11.73
CA LYS A 355 -26.20 -6.43 11.60
C LYS A 355 -27.70 -6.52 11.83
N LEU A 356 -28.23 -5.73 12.76
CA LEU A 356 -29.65 -5.68 13.05
C LEU A 356 -30.44 -5.19 11.85
N VAL A 357 -29.96 -4.15 11.16
CA VAL A 357 -30.60 -3.62 9.94
C VAL A 357 -30.77 -4.72 8.90
N PHE A 358 -29.73 -5.53 8.64
CA PHE A 358 -29.82 -6.62 7.65
C PHE A 358 -30.66 -7.81 8.11
N GLN A 359 -30.53 -8.23 9.38
CA GLN A 359 -31.36 -9.29 9.93
C GLN A 359 -32.85 -8.94 9.88
N VAL A 360 -33.18 -7.66 10.04
CA VAL A 360 -34.54 -7.14 9.85
C VAL A 360 -34.91 -7.14 8.38
N MET A 361 -34.08 -6.57 7.50
CA MET A 361 -34.35 -6.46 6.06
C MET A 361 -34.53 -7.81 5.37
N ASP A 362 -33.75 -8.84 5.71
CA ASP A 362 -33.87 -10.22 5.21
C ASP A 362 -35.25 -10.83 5.48
N GLN A 363 -35.90 -10.36 6.54
CA GLN A 363 -37.18 -10.85 7.00
C GLN A 363 -38.34 -9.92 6.62
N ILE A 364 -38.06 -8.74 6.06
CA ILE A 364 -39.06 -7.81 5.53
C ILE A 364 -39.42 -8.22 4.09
N ASP A 365 -40.68 -7.99 3.71
CA ASP A 365 -41.17 -8.17 2.34
C ASP A 365 -40.33 -7.32 1.33
N PRO A 366 -39.70 -7.95 0.31
CA PRO A 366 -38.91 -7.23 -0.70
C PRO A 366 -39.67 -6.12 -1.43
N ASP A 367 -40.99 -6.26 -1.62
CA ASP A 367 -41.81 -5.23 -2.27
C ASP A 367 -42.01 -4.01 -1.36
N LEU A 368 -42.10 -4.25 -0.05
CA LEU A 368 -42.11 -3.18 0.95
C LEU A 368 -40.77 -2.46 0.94
N VAL A 369 -39.64 -3.18 0.96
CA VAL A 369 -38.31 -2.56 0.87
C VAL A 369 -38.12 -1.80 -0.43
N ALA A 370 -38.55 -2.34 -1.57
CA ALA A 370 -38.51 -1.63 -2.85
C ALA A 370 -39.35 -0.35 -2.81
N THR A 371 -40.54 -0.38 -2.20
CA THR A 371 -41.38 0.81 -2.01
C THR A 371 -40.69 1.87 -1.13
N MET A 372 -39.96 1.45 -0.10
CA MET A 372 -39.17 2.35 0.76
C MET A 372 -37.98 2.96 0.01
N LEU A 373 -37.24 2.14 -0.73
CA LEU A 373 -36.07 2.55 -1.51
C LEU A 373 -36.45 3.43 -2.71
N ASN A 374 -37.64 3.22 -3.30
CA ASN A 374 -38.12 4.05 -4.39
C ASN A 374 -38.59 5.46 -3.93
N ASN A 375 -38.53 5.76 -2.62
CA ASN A 375 -38.80 7.09 -2.10
C ASN A 375 -37.54 7.98 -2.17
N GLU A 376 -37.50 8.85 -3.19
CA GLU A 376 -36.37 9.76 -3.48
C GLU A 376 -35.95 10.62 -2.27
N SER A 377 -36.92 11.05 -1.44
CA SER A 377 -36.66 11.90 -0.28
C SER A 377 -35.94 11.15 0.84
N VAL A 378 -36.25 9.87 1.03
CA VAL A 378 -35.61 9.02 2.04
C VAL A 378 -34.17 8.72 1.63
N LEU A 379 -33.98 8.30 0.38
CA LEU A 379 -32.64 7.97 -0.12
C LEU A 379 -31.69 9.17 -0.04
N THR A 380 -32.12 10.33 -0.51
CA THR A 380 -31.26 11.53 -0.57
C THR A 380 -30.89 12.07 0.81
N ARG A 381 -31.68 11.79 1.85
CA ARG A 381 -31.46 12.31 3.21
C ARG A 381 -30.74 11.31 4.12
N VAL A 382 -30.96 10.00 3.97
CA VAL A 382 -30.42 8.96 4.86
C VAL A 382 -29.05 8.46 4.39
N LEU A 383 -28.89 8.17 3.08
CA LEU A 383 -27.63 7.62 2.53
C LEU A 383 -26.38 8.46 2.86
N PRO A 384 -26.42 9.81 2.82
CA PRO A 384 -25.24 10.61 3.15
C PRO A 384 -24.76 10.49 4.60
N LEU A 385 -25.62 10.02 5.51
CA LEU A 385 -25.37 10.01 6.96
C LEU A 385 -24.95 8.63 7.48
N ILE A 386 -24.94 7.62 6.60
CA ILE A 386 -24.58 6.23 6.93
C ILE A 386 -23.05 6.06 7.06
N ASN A 387 -22.61 5.41 8.15
CA ASN A 387 -21.26 4.96 8.41
C ASN A 387 -20.97 3.73 7.56
N THR A 388 -19.99 3.92 6.71
CA THR A 388 -19.71 3.12 5.55
C THR A 388 -19.11 1.76 5.86
N ALA A 389 -18.21 1.70 6.85
CA ALA A 389 -17.49 0.49 7.21
C ALA A 389 -18.38 -0.55 7.93
N ALA A 390 -19.27 -0.05 8.81
CA ALA A 390 -20.16 -0.90 9.61
C ALA A 390 -21.22 -1.59 8.74
N ILE A 391 -21.80 -0.84 7.80
CA ILE A 391 -22.84 -1.34 6.90
C ILE A 391 -22.26 -2.22 5.79
N GLY A 392 -21.12 -1.85 5.19
CA GLY A 392 -20.49 -2.66 4.14
C GLY A 392 -20.12 -4.08 4.58
N ALA A 393 -19.60 -4.25 5.81
CA ALA A 393 -19.29 -5.58 6.35
C ALA A 393 -20.54 -6.43 6.62
N ALA A 394 -21.66 -5.80 7.00
CA ALA A 394 -22.90 -6.53 7.25
C ALA A 394 -23.64 -6.88 5.93
N LEU A 395 -23.43 -6.14 4.84
CA LEU A 395 -23.94 -6.49 3.51
C LEU A 395 -23.27 -7.74 2.91
N ALA A 396 -21.99 -8.02 3.21
CA ALA A 396 -21.33 -9.27 2.80
C ALA A 396 -22.15 -10.50 3.18
N ASP A 397 -22.54 -10.53 4.45
CA ASP A 397 -23.18 -11.67 5.10
C ASP A 397 -24.61 -11.91 4.58
N HIS A 398 -25.17 -10.97 3.80
CA HIS A 398 -26.57 -10.94 3.36
C HIS A 398 -26.71 -10.63 1.84
N THR A 399 -25.81 -11.16 1.00
CA THR A 399 -25.77 -10.86 -0.45
C THR A 399 -27.03 -11.34 -1.23
N ASP A 400 -27.68 -12.41 -0.78
CA ASP A 400 -28.91 -12.95 -1.40
C ASP A 400 -30.07 -11.94 -1.40
N PHE A 401 -30.11 -11.04 -0.43
CA PHE A 401 -31.12 -10.00 -0.35
C PHE A 401 -30.91 -8.91 -1.42
N VAL A 402 -29.68 -8.45 -1.58
CA VAL A 402 -29.28 -7.43 -2.57
C VAL A 402 -29.63 -7.90 -3.99
N THR A 403 -29.38 -9.17 -4.29
CA THR A 403 -29.65 -9.75 -5.62
C THR A 403 -31.14 -9.83 -5.94
N ARG A 404 -32.00 -10.01 -4.94
CA ARG A 404 -33.47 -10.00 -5.09
C ARG A 404 -34.04 -8.59 -5.22
N LEU A 405 -33.38 -7.58 -4.66
CA LEU A 405 -33.81 -6.18 -4.73
C LEU A 405 -33.50 -5.52 -6.07
N ILE A 406 -32.33 -5.79 -6.66
CA ILE A 406 -31.86 -5.13 -7.89
C ILE A 406 -32.91 -5.11 -9.02
N PRO A 407 -33.64 -6.22 -9.31
CA PRO A 407 -34.66 -6.24 -10.35
C PRO A 407 -35.93 -5.41 -10.06
N LEU A 408 -36.16 -5.03 -8.79
CA LEU A 408 -37.36 -4.33 -8.32
C LEU A 408 -37.18 -2.80 -8.23
N LEU A 409 -35.98 -2.29 -8.53
CA LEU A 409 -35.65 -0.86 -8.44
C LEU A 409 -35.96 -0.10 -9.74
N ASP A 410 -36.50 1.12 -9.62
CA ASP A 410 -36.79 1.98 -10.77
C ASP A 410 -35.48 2.46 -11.45
N PRO A 411 -35.33 2.35 -12.79
CA PRO A 411 -34.14 2.82 -13.51
C PRO A 411 -33.78 4.30 -13.32
N SER A 412 -34.77 5.17 -13.10
CA SER A 412 -34.57 6.62 -12.88
C SER A 412 -33.86 6.92 -11.55
N LEU A 413 -33.95 6.00 -10.59
CA LEU A 413 -33.26 6.11 -9.30
C LEU A 413 -31.76 5.88 -9.42
N ALA A 414 -31.24 5.29 -10.49
CA ALA A 414 -29.79 5.10 -10.66
C ALA A 414 -29.03 6.44 -10.68
N GLN A 415 -29.62 7.48 -11.28
CA GLN A 415 -29.04 8.83 -11.30
C GLN A 415 -29.15 9.55 -9.95
N VAL A 416 -30.24 9.34 -9.22
CA VAL A 416 -30.43 9.89 -7.86
C VAL A 416 -29.49 9.19 -6.87
N THR A 417 -29.37 7.87 -6.97
CA THR A 417 -28.46 7.01 -6.21
C THR A 417 -27.02 7.46 -6.43
N ASN A 418 -26.59 7.74 -7.66
CA ASN A 418 -25.26 8.31 -7.93
C ASN A 418 -25.03 9.67 -7.25
N ARG A 419 -26.03 10.54 -7.23
CA ARG A 419 -25.95 11.85 -6.57
C ARG A 419 -25.89 11.72 -5.05
N ALA A 420 -26.66 10.80 -4.47
CA ALA A 420 -26.64 10.50 -3.03
C ALA A 420 -25.33 9.82 -2.60
N LEU A 421 -24.84 8.84 -3.37
CA LEU A 421 -23.59 8.12 -3.12
C LEU A 421 -22.36 9.02 -3.30
N THR A 422 -22.41 10.05 -4.16
CA THR A 422 -21.34 11.07 -4.27
C THR A 422 -21.11 11.80 -2.94
N GLY A 423 -22.15 11.93 -2.10
CA GLY A 423 -22.04 12.44 -0.74
C GLY A 423 -21.44 11.46 0.27
N ASN A 424 -21.32 10.17 -0.08
CA ASN A 424 -20.85 9.11 0.81
C ASN A 424 -20.00 8.03 0.09
N PRO A 425 -18.85 8.40 -0.49
CA PRO A 425 -18.02 7.51 -1.30
C PRO A 425 -17.49 6.30 -0.52
N GLY A 426 -17.28 6.41 0.79
CA GLY A 426 -16.82 5.28 1.60
C GLY A 426 -17.79 4.09 1.59
N LEU A 427 -19.09 4.32 1.42
CA LEU A 427 -20.10 3.26 1.45
C LEU A 427 -19.93 2.31 0.28
N VAL A 428 -19.62 2.87 -0.88
CA VAL A 428 -19.38 2.11 -2.12
C VAL A 428 -18.11 1.28 -2.02
N SER A 429 -17.05 1.85 -1.43
CA SER A 429 -15.82 1.11 -1.12
C SER A 429 -16.10 -0.10 -0.21
N ALA A 430 -16.85 0.12 0.88
CA ALA A 430 -17.13 -0.93 1.85
C ALA A 430 -18.09 -2.01 1.30
N LEU A 431 -19.05 -1.64 0.46
CA LEU A 431 -19.93 -2.57 -0.25
C LEU A 431 -19.14 -3.51 -1.18
N LEU A 432 -18.28 -2.95 -2.02
CA LEU A 432 -17.51 -3.72 -3.00
C LEU A 432 -16.48 -4.65 -2.34
N ALA A 433 -15.91 -4.23 -1.21
CA ALA A 433 -14.98 -5.03 -0.42
C ALA A 433 -15.60 -6.30 0.19
N ASN A 434 -16.93 -6.43 0.18
CA ASN A 434 -17.64 -7.37 1.04
C ASN A 434 -18.65 -8.27 0.29
N LEU A 435 -19.14 -7.85 -0.88
CA LEU A 435 -20.19 -8.59 -1.60
C LEU A 435 -19.67 -9.78 -2.44
N ASP A 436 -20.50 -10.82 -2.62
CA ASP A 436 -20.25 -11.93 -3.56
C ASP A 436 -20.45 -11.46 -5.02
N GLY A 437 -19.34 -11.36 -5.75
CA GLY A 437 -19.37 -10.86 -7.12
C GLY A 437 -19.99 -11.77 -8.16
N ALA A 438 -20.09 -13.09 -7.92
CA ALA A 438 -20.75 -13.98 -8.87
C ALA A 438 -22.27 -13.73 -8.88
N GLN A 439 -22.86 -13.62 -7.69
CA GLN A 439 -24.30 -13.41 -7.54
C GLN A 439 -24.72 -12.01 -8.02
N ILE A 440 -23.95 -10.98 -7.67
CA ILE A 440 -24.25 -9.59 -8.09
C ILE A 440 -24.06 -9.41 -9.60
N ALA A 441 -23.00 -9.95 -10.19
CA ALA A 441 -22.81 -9.90 -11.64
C ALA A 441 -23.99 -10.56 -12.37
N GLY A 442 -24.49 -11.68 -11.84
CA GLY A 442 -25.68 -12.36 -12.37
C GLY A 442 -26.98 -11.55 -12.24
N ALA A 443 -27.15 -10.80 -11.15
CA ALA A 443 -28.31 -9.92 -10.94
C ALA A 443 -28.25 -8.65 -11.81
N LEU A 444 -27.07 -8.04 -11.94
CA LEU A 444 -26.84 -6.87 -12.79
C LEU A 444 -27.04 -7.20 -14.27
N ALA A 445 -26.63 -8.39 -14.72
CA ALA A 445 -26.89 -8.87 -16.07
C ALA A 445 -28.40 -8.97 -16.40
N GLN A 446 -29.25 -9.15 -15.39
CA GLN A 446 -30.72 -9.21 -15.54
C GLN A 446 -31.38 -7.82 -15.53
N ALA A 447 -30.65 -6.74 -15.23
CA ALA A 447 -31.17 -5.37 -15.11
C ALA A 447 -30.35 -4.32 -15.92
N PRO A 448 -30.25 -4.47 -17.27
CA PRO A 448 -29.37 -3.65 -18.11
C PRO A 448 -29.71 -2.14 -18.12
N GLN A 449 -30.97 -1.76 -17.96
CA GLN A 449 -31.37 -0.34 -17.94
C GLN A 449 -30.96 0.38 -16.66
N PHE A 450 -30.91 -0.34 -15.53
CA PHE A 450 -30.38 0.19 -14.27
C PHE A 450 -28.87 0.44 -14.37
N LEU A 451 -28.15 -0.47 -15.03
CA LEU A 451 -26.71 -0.31 -15.31
C LEU A 451 -26.41 0.91 -16.19
N GLU A 452 -27.19 1.14 -17.25
CA GLU A 452 -27.02 2.32 -18.12
C GLU A 452 -27.20 3.64 -17.34
N GLY A 453 -28.21 3.71 -16.47
CA GLY A 453 -28.43 4.86 -15.59
C GLY A 453 -27.33 5.06 -14.54
N LEU A 454 -26.75 3.97 -14.02
CA LEU A 454 -25.68 4.00 -13.04
C LEU A 454 -24.37 4.49 -13.68
N VAL A 455 -24.01 4.00 -14.88
CA VAL A 455 -22.78 4.39 -15.59
C VAL A 455 -22.81 5.84 -16.05
N ALA A 456 -23.98 6.35 -16.46
CA ALA A 456 -24.13 7.73 -16.93
C ALA A 456 -23.92 8.81 -15.85
N GLY A 457 -23.92 8.45 -14.56
CA GLY A 457 -23.87 9.38 -13.43
C GLY A 457 -22.63 9.28 -12.52
N ILE A 458 -21.60 8.52 -12.89
CA ILE A 458 -20.42 8.28 -12.04
C ILE A 458 -19.53 9.52 -11.99
N SER A 459 -19.26 10.04 -10.78
CA SER A 459 -18.34 11.16 -10.54
C SER A 459 -16.90 10.69 -10.24
N PRO A 460 -15.85 11.50 -10.46
CA PRO A 460 -14.46 11.11 -10.20
C PRO A 460 -14.17 10.62 -8.76
N ASN A 461 -14.83 11.21 -7.76
CA ASN A 461 -14.70 10.81 -6.36
C ASN A 461 -15.36 9.45 -6.07
N MET A 462 -16.44 9.12 -6.81
CA MET A 462 -17.10 7.83 -6.75
C MET A 462 -16.18 6.73 -7.29
N VAL A 463 -15.49 7.00 -8.40
CA VAL A 463 -14.50 6.09 -8.99
C VAL A 463 -13.39 5.77 -8.00
N ALA A 464 -12.80 6.77 -7.32
CA ALA A 464 -11.73 6.55 -6.34
C ALA A 464 -12.14 5.69 -5.13
N ALA A 465 -13.43 5.69 -4.77
CA ALA A 465 -13.98 4.88 -3.70
C ALA A 465 -14.28 3.45 -4.15
N ILE A 466 -14.84 3.29 -5.36
CA ILE A 466 -15.04 1.98 -6.02
C ILE A 466 -13.72 1.22 -6.10
N LEU A 467 -12.64 1.92 -6.47
CA LEU A 467 -11.31 1.33 -6.62
C LEU A 467 -10.68 0.88 -5.29
N ARG A 468 -10.91 1.62 -4.20
CA ARG A 468 -10.44 1.21 -2.86
C ARG A 468 -11.15 -0.05 -2.38
N GLY A 469 -12.46 -0.14 -2.58
CA GLY A 469 -13.24 -1.33 -2.21
C GLY A 469 -12.93 -2.57 -3.04
N ALA A 470 -12.70 -2.40 -4.35
CA ALA A 470 -12.39 -3.51 -5.23
C ALA A 470 -10.98 -4.10 -5.00
N ASN A 471 -10.04 -3.30 -4.48
CA ASN A 471 -8.72 -3.76 -4.04
C ASN A 471 -8.80 -4.70 -2.82
N ASP A 472 -9.83 -4.54 -1.99
CA ASP A 472 -10.07 -5.36 -0.80
C ASP A 472 -10.83 -6.66 -1.11
N ASN A 473 -11.45 -6.79 -2.30
CA ASN A 473 -12.19 -7.98 -2.76
C ASN A 473 -11.95 -8.28 -4.26
N PRO A 474 -10.79 -8.83 -4.63
CA PRO A 474 -10.41 -9.08 -6.03
C PRO A 474 -11.27 -10.16 -6.72
N GLY A 475 -11.92 -11.05 -5.95
CA GLY A 475 -12.83 -12.07 -6.47
C GLY A 475 -14.08 -11.50 -7.13
N PHE A 476 -14.55 -10.34 -6.65
CA PHE A 476 -15.69 -9.64 -7.25
C PHE A 476 -15.41 -9.23 -8.70
N LEU A 477 -14.21 -8.70 -8.96
CA LEU A 477 -13.79 -8.25 -10.28
C LEU A 477 -13.62 -9.42 -11.26
N ILE A 478 -13.15 -10.58 -10.79
CA ILE A 478 -13.03 -11.80 -11.61
C ILE A 478 -14.41 -12.24 -12.12
N SER A 479 -15.40 -12.31 -11.24
CA SER A 479 -16.77 -12.71 -11.59
C SER A 479 -17.51 -11.67 -12.43
N LEU A 480 -17.32 -10.38 -12.16
CA LEU A 480 -17.88 -9.29 -12.95
C LEU A 480 -17.29 -9.25 -14.37
N THR A 481 -15.99 -9.50 -14.51
CA THR A 481 -15.30 -9.55 -15.82
C THR A 481 -15.76 -10.76 -16.65
N ASN A 482 -16.08 -11.88 -16.01
CA ASN A 482 -16.64 -13.05 -16.68
C ASN A 482 -18.08 -12.84 -17.19
N ALA A 483 -18.80 -11.82 -16.69
CA ALA A 483 -20.21 -11.56 -16.99
C ALA A 483 -20.46 -10.36 -17.92
N LEU A 484 -19.49 -9.46 -18.12
CA LEU A 484 -19.66 -8.21 -18.90
C LEU A 484 -19.00 -8.29 -20.30
N ASP A 485 -19.60 -7.61 -21.29
CA ASP A 485 -19.09 -7.56 -22.68
C ASP A 485 -17.93 -6.56 -22.88
N ALA A 486 -17.09 -6.82 -23.90
CA ALA A 486 -15.88 -6.09 -24.26
C ALA A 486 -16.06 -4.57 -24.46
N GLY A 487 -17.23 -4.10 -24.91
CA GLY A 487 -17.53 -2.67 -25.08
C GLY A 487 -17.76 -1.90 -23.77
N SER A 488 -18.12 -2.62 -22.71
CA SER A 488 -18.36 -2.05 -21.38
C SER A 488 -17.06 -2.00 -20.56
N ILE A 489 -16.17 -2.98 -20.77
CA ILE A 489 -14.82 -3.07 -20.17
C ILE A 489 -13.91 -1.94 -20.67
N SER A 490 -14.02 -1.55 -21.95
CA SER A 490 -13.23 -0.47 -22.56
C SER A 490 -13.39 0.90 -21.88
N ARG A 491 -14.48 1.15 -21.14
CA ARG A 491 -14.74 2.43 -20.45
C ARG A 491 -14.38 2.40 -18.96
N ALA A 492 -14.13 1.23 -18.39
CA ALA A 492 -13.70 1.06 -16.99
C ALA A 492 -12.17 1.12 -16.81
N LEU A 493 -11.41 1.06 -17.91
CA LEU A 493 -9.95 0.80 -17.95
C LEU A 493 -9.02 2.00 -17.67
N ASP A 494 -9.53 3.17 -17.29
CA ASP A 494 -8.72 4.41 -17.26
C ASP A 494 -8.00 4.72 -15.91
N LEU A 495 -8.23 4.02 -14.77
CA LEU A 495 -7.90 4.63 -13.46
C LEU A 495 -7.31 3.77 -12.30
N SER A 496 -6.74 2.56 -12.48
CA SER A 496 -6.04 1.91 -11.33
C SER A 496 -4.84 1.01 -11.66
N GLY A 497 -3.68 1.39 -11.13
CA GLY A 497 -2.38 0.75 -11.35
C GLY A 497 -2.16 -0.66 -10.78
N SER A 498 -3.19 -1.41 -10.37
CA SER A 498 -3.08 -2.83 -10.00
C SER A 498 -4.11 -3.75 -10.69
N PHE A 499 -5.08 -3.17 -11.41
CA PHE A 499 -6.01 -3.92 -12.27
C PHE A 499 -5.34 -4.40 -13.56
N LEU A 500 -4.53 -3.52 -14.15
CA LEU A 500 -3.81 -3.79 -15.38
C LEU A 500 -2.86 -5.00 -15.25
N PRO A 501 -1.99 -5.14 -14.21
CA PRO A 501 -1.02 -6.24 -14.11
C PRO A 501 -1.63 -7.64 -14.11
N THR A 502 -2.73 -7.85 -13.38
CA THR A 502 -3.42 -9.14 -13.33
C THR A 502 -4.17 -9.42 -14.63
N LEU A 503 -4.74 -8.42 -15.28
CA LEU A 503 -5.38 -8.53 -16.60
C LEU A 503 -4.34 -8.77 -17.72
N LEU A 504 -3.22 -8.06 -17.70
CA LEU A 504 -2.12 -8.14 -18.67
C LEU A 504 -1.42 -9.51 -18.64
N ALA A 505 -1.33 -10.15 -17.47
CA ALA A 505 -0.75 -11.50 -17.32
C ALA A 505 -1.55 -12.61 -18.01
N ILE A 506 -2.84 -12.37 -18.30
CA ILE A 506 -3.77 -13.33 -18.93
C ILE A 506 -4.25 -12.88 -20.32
N MET A 507 -3.77 -11.74 -20.83
CA MET A 507 -4.18 -11.23 -22.14
C MET A 507 -3.48 -11.95 -23.30
N PRO A 508 -4.22 -12.27 -24.39
CA PRO A 508 -3.62 -12.86 -25.57
C PRO A 508 -2.75 -11.85 -26.37
N PRO A 509 -1.70 -12.31 -27.08
CA PRO A 509 -0.65 -11.45 -27.68
C PRO A 509 -1.13 -10.37 -28.66
N ASN A 510 -2.27 -10.60 -29.31
CA ASN A 510 -2.90 -9.68 -30.27
C ASN A 510 -3.43 -8.38 -29.64
N VAL A 511 -3.67 -8.37 -28.32
CA VAL A 511 -4.12 -7.16 -27.59
C VAL A 511 -2.93 -6.24 -27.26
N ALA A 512 -1.77 -6.80 -26.92
CA ALA A 512 -0.54 -6.03 -26.70
C ALA A 512 -0.12 -5.27 -27.97
N GLU A 513 -0.28 -5.89 -29.14
CA GLU A 513 0.00 -5.26 -30.43
C GLU A 513 -0.94 -4.08 -30.73
N SER A 514 -2.23 -4.23 -30.42
CA SER A 514 -3.21 -3.15 -30.60
C SER A 514 -3.02 -2.00 -29.60
N ALA A 515 -2.62 -2.32 -28.36
CA ALA A 515 -2.26 -1.34 -27.34
C ALA A 515 -1.02 -0.54 -27.76
N ALA A 516 0.03 -1.19 -28.24
CA ALA A 516 1.24 -0.51 -28.72
C ALA A 516 0.95 0.43 -29.90
N ARG A 517 0.14 -0.02 -30.88
CA ARG A 517 -0.30 0.84 -32.00
C ARG A 517 -1.09 2.06 -31.53
N SER A 518 -1.89 1.91 -30.46
CA SER A 518 -2.67 3.00 -29.89
C SER A 518 -1.82 3.99 -29.09
N LEU A 519 -0.82 3.50 -28.35
CA LEU A 519 0.14 4.32 -27.61
C LEU A 519 1.04 5.11 -28.57
N ASN A 520 1.50 4.49 -29.66
CA ASN A 520 2.23 5.17 -30.72
C ASN A 520 1.43 6.30 -31.39
N ALA A 521 0.11 6.16 -31.45
CA ALA A 521 -0.77 7.18 -32.02
C ALA A 521 -1.03 8.35 -31.06
N ARG A 522 -0.69 8.21 -29.76
CA ARG A 522 -0.94 9.21 -28.72
C ARG A 522 0.20 9.34 -27.69
N PRO A 523 1.39 9.84 -28.10
CA PRO A 523 2.52 10.05 -27.19
C PRO A 523 2.23 11.02 -26.03
N ASP A 524 1.27 11.94 -26.22
CA ASP A 524 0.75 12.88 -25.21
C ASP A 524 0.18 12.18 -23.97
N LEU A 525 -0.47 11.04 -24.18
CA LEU A 525 -1.04 10.24 -23.09
C LEU A 525 0.04 9.52 -22.29
N VAL A 526 1.09 9.07 -22.96
CA VAL A 526 2.24 8.40 -22.31
C VAL A 526 2.96 9.40 -21.39
N ASP A 527 3.25 10.60 -21.89
CA ASP A 527 3.86 11.67 -21.10
C ASP A 527 3.01 12.04 -19.87
N THR A 528 1.69 12.19 -20.05
CA THR A 528 0.76 12.50 -18.95
C THR A 528 0.69 11.37 -17.91
N ALA A 529 0.66 10.11 -18.35
CA ALA A 529 0.61 8.94 -17.47
C ALA A 529 1.92 8.77 -16.66
N LEU A 530 3.07 9.00 -17.29
CA LEU A 530 4.38 8.92 -16.62
C LEU A 530 4.56 10.05 -15.58
N LYS A 531 4.00 11.23 -15.83
CA LYS A 531 3.99 12.34 -14.86
C LYS A 531 3.09 12.07 -13.65
N ALA A 532 2.03 11.28 -13.83
CA ALA A 532 1.03 11.02 -12.79
C ALA A 532 1.26 9.73 -11.98
N SER A 533 2.10 8.81 -12.47
CA SER A 533 2.30 7.48 -11.87
C SER A 533 3.37 7.46 -10.79
N ASP A 534 3.18 6.64 -9.74
CA ASP A 534 4.23 6.36 -8.74
C ASP A 534 5.30 5.42 -9.36
N PRO A 535 6.56 5.87 -9.45
CA PRO A 535 7.67 5.06 -9.96
C PRO A 535 7.83 3.69 -9.30
N LYS A 536 7.53 3.55 -8.01
CA LYS A 536 7.63 2.27 -7.28
C LYS A 536 6.61 1.26 -7.76
N VAL A 537 5.42 1.73 -8.15
CA VAL A 537 4.35 0.89 -8.69
C VAL A 537 4.74 0.41 -10.08
N ILE A 538 5.24 1.30 -10.93
CA ILE A 538 5.75 0.91 -12.27
C ILE A 538 6.88 -0.11 -12.14
N ALA A 539 7.84 0.14 -11.26
CA ALA A 539 8.94 -0.78 -11.00
C ALA A 539 8.43 -2.14 -10.50
N GLY A 540 7.55 -2.16 -9.50
CA GLY A 540 6.94 -3.40 -8.98
C GLY A 540 6.21 -4.22 -10.05
N ILE A 541 5.55 -3.56 -11.01
CA ILE A 541 4.87 -4.21 -12.14
C ILE A 541 5.89 -4.89 -13.06
N LEU A 542 6.96 -4.19 -13.45
CA LEU A 542 8.01 -4.73 -14.33
C LEU A 542 8.76 -5.90 -13.67
N ASN A 543 8.91 -5.88 -12.34
CA ASN A 543 9.68 -6.89 -11.61
C ASN A 543 8.89 -8.17 -11.28
N SER A 544 7.57 -8.11 -11.38
CA SER A 544 6.70 -9.24 -11.03
C SER A 544 6.74 -10.38 -12.06
N GLY A 545 7.38 -10.19 -13.22
CA GLY A 545 7.32 -11.09 -14.38
C GLY A 545 5.95 -11.12 -15.07
N ALA A 546 4.91 -10.53 -14.45
CA ALA A 546 3.55 -10.48 -14.99
C ALA A 546 3.47 -9.65 -16.29
N ALA A 547 4.44 -8.75 -16.49
CA ALA A 547 4.53 -7.90 -17.67
C ALA A 547 5.46 -8.48 -18.75
N ASP A 548 6.14 -9.61 -18.56
CA ASP A 548 7.18 -10.09 -19.49
C ASP A 548 6.64 -10.31 -20.90
N ASN A 549 5.44 -10.89 -21.02
CA ASN A 549 4.76 -11.10 -22.31
C ASN A 549 4.23 -9.80 -22.93
N LEU A 550 3.82 -8.84 -22.09
CA LEU A 550 3.39 -7.52 -22.54
C LEU A 550 4.58 -6.70 -23.02
N ILE A 551 5.64 -6.59 -22.22
CA ILE A 551 6.91 -5.93 -22.54
C ILE A 551 7.50 -6.55 -23.81
N ALA A 552 7.52 -7.88 -23.90
CA ALA A 552 7.96 -8.62 -25.09
C ALA A 552 7.16 -8.29 -26.36
N GLY A 553 5.86 -7.99 -26.24
CA GLY A 553 4.99 -7.65 -27.37
C GLY A 553 4.86 -6.14 -27.64
N LEU A 554 5.06 -5.31 -26.63
CA LEU A 554 4.83 -3.86 -26.65
C LEU A 554 6.12 -3.12 -27.02
N ILE A 555 7.26 -3.51 -26.45
CA ILE A 555 8.56 -2.89 -26.74
C ILE A 555 8.90 -2.93 -28.23
N PRO A 556 8.79 -4.06 -28.98
CA PRO A 556 9.13 -4.09 -30.41
C PRO A 556 8.28 -3.17 -31.29
N LEU A 557 7.16 -2.69 -30.76
CA LEU A 557 6.20 -1.89 -31.50
C LEU A 557 6.29 -0.39 -31.15
N LEU A 558 7.01 0.02 -30.11
CA LEU A 558 7.14 1.44 -29.75
C LEU A 558 7.98 2.22 -30.77
N ASN A 559 7.49 3.41 -31.16
CA ASN A 559 8.16 4.30 -32.11
C ASN A 559 8.97 5.42 -31.43
N ASP A 560 9.75 6.16 -32.22
CA ASP A 560 10.61 7.27 -31.77
C ASP A 560 9.84 8.35 -30.99
N ALA A 561 8.61 8.68 -31.40
CA ALA A 561 7.80 9.69 -30.72
C ALA A 561 7.42 9.27 -29.29
N THR A 562 7.17 7.98 -29.09
CA THR A 562 6.91 7.41 -27.75
C THR A 562 8.20 7.39 -26.91
N ALA A 563 9.35 7.11 -27.53
CA ALA A 563 10.64 7.18 -26.86
C ALA A 563 10.96 8.60 -26.36
N THR A 564 10.65 9.63 -27.15
CA THR A 564 10.78 11.04 -26.75
C THR A 564 9.90 11.38 -25.54
N ALA A 565 8.63 10.99 -25.55
CA ALA A 565 7.72 11.22 -24.42
C ALA A 565 8.21 10.53 -23.12
N ILE A 566 8.75 9.31 -23.24
CA ILE A 566 9.35 8.59 -22.10
C ILE A 566 10.61 9.32 -21.60
N ALA A 567 11.47 9.78 -22.51
CA ALA A 567 12.65 10.54 -22.17
C ALA A 567 12.32 11.84 -21.42
N GLU A 568 11.29 12.57 -21.84
CA GLU A 568 10.80 13.78 -21.15
C GLU A 568 10.30 13.48 -19.73
N GLY A 569 9.59 12.36 -19.55
CA GLY A 569 9.16 11.87 -18.25
C GLY A 569 10.34 11.55 -17.32
N ILE A 570 11.34 10.82 -17.84
CA ILE A 570 12.58 10.50 -17.10
C ILE A 570 13.34 11.78 -16.74
N ASN A 571 13.52 12.69 -17.69
CA ASN A 571 14.20 13.97 -17.51
C ASN A 571 13.57 14.81 -16.39
N THR A 572 12.24 14.75 -16.26
CA THR A 572 11.47 15.52 -15.27
C THR A 572 11.68 15.01 -13.85
N ASN A 573 11.86 13.70 -13.65
CA ASN A 573 11.99 13.10 -12.31
C ASN A 573 13.41 12.62 -11.95
N ALA A 574 14.36 12.69 -12.88
CA ALA A 574 15.72 12.21 -12.70
C ALA A 574 16.42 12.76 -11.44
N GLY A 575 16.25 14.07 -11.16
CA GLY A 575 16.86 14.74 -10.01
C GLY A 575 16.24 14.41 -8.65
N LYS A 576 15.18 13.59 -8.60
CA LYS A 576 14.51 13.20 -7.35
C LYS A 576 15.23 12.04 -6.65
N SER A 577 14.76 11.71 -5.43
CA SER A 577 15.26 10.56 -4.66
C SER A 577 15.00 9.24 -5.40
N THR A 578 15.70 8.14 -5.04
CA THR A 578 15.48 6.81 -5.65
C THR A 578 14.03 6.36 -5.61
N ALA A 579 13.28 6.76 -4.58
CA ALA A 579 11.86 6.45 -4.42
C ALA A 579 10.95 7.20 -5.42
N GLU A 580 11.42 8.29 -6.00
CA GLU A 580 10.63 9.23 -6.81
C GLU A 580 11.18 9.42 -8.22
N SER A 581 12.40 8.93 -8.47
CA SER A 581 13.04 8.91 -9.76
C SER A 581 12.74 7.59 -10.46
N LEU A 582 12.08 7.66 -11.61
CA LEU A 582 11.71 6.48 -12.39
C LEU A 582 12.94 5.67 -12.75
N ILE A 583 13.97 6.32 -13.29
CA ILE A 583 15.16 5.61 -13.76
C ILE A 583 15.97 4.98 -12.62
N LYS A 584 16.10 5.65 -11.47
CA LYS A 584 16.79 5.07 -10.29
C LYS A 584 16.03 3.87 -9.72
N SER A 585 14.70 3.97 -9.63
CA SER A 585 13.87 2.86 -9.14
C SER A 585 13.90 1.67 -10.10
N LEU A 586 13.88 1.91 -11.42
CA LEU A 586 13.99 0.85 -12.41
C LEU A 586 15.32 0.13 -12.29
N LEU A 587 16.44 0.84 -12.27
CA LEU A 587 17.77 0.22 -12.17
C LEU A 587 17.95 -0.56 -10.86
N ALA A 588 17.40 -0.06 -9.75
CA ALA A 588 17.52 -0.71 -8.44
C ALA A 588 16.68 -1.99 -8.29
N THR A 589 15.72 -2.23 -9.17
CA THR A 589 14.71 -3.28 -8.93
C THR A 589 14.42 -4.18 -10.14
N SER A 590 14.78 -3.75 -11.36
CA SER A 590 14.55 -4.50 -12.61
C SER A 590 15.43 -5.73 -12.72
N ASN A 591 14.89 -6.80 -13.31
CA ASN A 591 15.68 -7.97 -13.69
C ASN A 591 16.65 -7.58 -14.85
N PRO A 592 17.97 -7.65 -14.65
CA PRO A 592 18.93 -7.19 -15.65
C PRO A 592 18.92 -8.00 -16.95
N ASP A 593 18.58 -9.29 -16.91
CA ASP A 593 18.44 -10.12 -18.12
C ASP A 593 17.23 -9.63 -18.96
N ALA A 594 16.12 -9.31 -18.29
CA ALA A 594 14.94 -8.76 -18.96
C ALA A 594 15.21 -7.37 -19.56
N VAL A 595 16.01 -6.54 -18.88
CA VAL A 595 16.44 -5.23 -19.40
C VAL A 595 17.28 -5.40 -20.67
N ALA A 596 18.26 -6.31 -20.67
CA ALA A 596 19.09 -6.57 -21.84
C ALA A 596 18.26 -7.12 -23.03
N ASP A 597 17.36 -8.08 -22.76
CA ASP A 597 16.45 -8.62 -23.77
C ASP A 597 15.51 -7.55 -24.35
N ALA A 598 14.97 -6.68 -23.50
CA ALA A 598 14.13 -5.57 -23.91
C ALA A 598 14.88 -4.59 -24.83
N ILE A 599 16.10 -4.21 -24.44
CA ILE A 599 16.97 -3.31 -25.21
C ILE A 599 17.28 -3.93 -26.59
N ASN A 600 17.62 -5.22 -26.64
CA ASN A 600 17.93 -5.92 -27.88
C ASN A 600 16.73 -6.07 -28.83
N ARG A 601 15.50 -6.15 -28.28
CA ARG A 601 14.28 -6.33 -29.09
C ARG A 601 13.79 -5.05 -29.76
N ASN A 602 14.18 -3.87 -29.26
CA ASN A 602 13.90 -2.61 -29.95
C ASN A 602 15.08 -1.62 -29.86
N PRO A 603 16.13 -1.84 -30.66
CA PRO A 603 17.27 -0.93 -30.73
C PRO A 603 16.88 0.49 -31.16
N GLY A 604 15.85 0.64 -32.00
CA GLY A 604 15.35 1.95 -32.46
C GLY A 604 14.73 2.77 -31.33
N PHE A 605 13.94 2.13 -30.47
CA PHE A 605 13.41 2.76 -29.27
C PHE A 605 14.53 3.26 -28.34
N VAL A 606 15.59 2.46 -28.16
CA VAL A 606 16.75 2.87 -27.36
C VAL A 606 17.47 4.06 -27.98
N THR A 607 17.59 4.11 -29.31
CA THR A 607 18.12 5.29 -30.01
C THR A 607 17.28 6.54 -29.71
N GLY A 608 15.96 6.46 -29.89
CA GLY A 608 15.05 7.57 -29.61
C GLY A 608 15.09 8.00 -28.13
N LEU A 609 15.21 7.06 -27.21
CA LEU A 609 15.30 7.32 -25.78
C LEU A 609 16.60 8.08 -25.45
N LEU A 610 17.75 7.50 -25.78
CA LEU A 610 19.07 8.08 -25.49
C LEU A 610 19.26 9.45 -26.15
N ALA A 611 18.74 9.64 -27.37
CA ALA A 611 18.81 10.93 -28.07
C ALA A 611 18.07 12.07 -27.36
N ASN A 612 17.12 11.76 -26.46
CA ASN A 612 16.27 12.74 -25.78
C ASN A 612 16.50 12.84 -24.26
N LEU A 613 17.43 12.08 -23.69
CA LEU A 613 17.79 12.22 -22.27
C LEU A 613 18.60 13.48 -22.00
N ASN A 614 18.49 14.05 -20.79
CA ASN A 614 19.27 15.20 -20.35
C ASN A 614 20.37 14.81 -19.33
N GLU A 615 21.20 15.78 -18.96
CA GLU A 615 22.30 15.58 -18.01
C GLU A 615 21.85 15.06 -16.63
N ASN A 616 20.66 15.47 -16.15
CA ASN A 616 20.13 14.99 -14.87
C ASN A 616 19.76 13.51 -14.96
N ALA A 617 19.16 13.07 -16.07
CA ALA A 617 18.88 11.67 -16.33
C ALA A 617 20.17 10.85 -16.39
N ALA A 618 21.22 11.38 -17.02
CA ALA A 618 22.53 10.73 -17.06
C ALA A 618 23.14 10.53 -15.66
N ARG A 619 23.12 11.55 -14.80
CA ARG A 619 23.57 11.42 -13.39
C ARG A 619 22.73 10.41 -12.62
N ALA A 620 21.42 10.42 -12.83
CA ALA A 620 20.51 9.48 -12.19
C ALA A 620 20.75 8.02 -12.62
N ILE A 621 21.10 7.80 -13.90
CA ILE A 621 21.51 6.50 -14.40
C ILE A 621 22.82 6.07 -13.72
N ALA A 622 23.81 6.96 -13.64
CA ALA A 622 25.08 6.67 -12.96
C ALA A 622 24.85 6.29 -11.48
N GLU A 623 24.03 7.06 -10.75
CA GLU A 623 23.66 6.76 -9.37
C GLU A 623 22.96 5.40 -9.24
N GLY A 624 22.03 5.07 -10.16
CA GLY A 624 21.35 3.78 -10.19
C GLY A 624 22.29 2.61 -10.45
N LEU A 625 23.22 2.75 -11.40
CA LEU A 625 24.24 1.73 -11.68
C LEU A 625 25.23 1.56 -10.53
N ASN A 626 25.59 2.65 -9.85
CA ASN A 626 26.44 2.58 -8.66
C ASN A 626 25.75 1.85 -7.50
N ALA A 627 24.43 1.98 -7.37
CA ALA A 627 23.65 1.24 -6.38
C ALA A 627 23.52 -0.26 -6.71
N SER A 628 23.61 -0.62 -8.00
CA SER A 628 23.46 -1.99 -8.50
C SER A 628 24.46 -2.33 -9.63
N PRO A 629 25.78 -2.44 -9.33
CA PRO A 629 26.80 -2.67 -10.35
C PRO A 629 26.63 -3.96 -11.16
N GLU A 630 26.01 -4.99 -10.58
CA GLU A 630 25.71 -6.26 -11.24
C GLU A 630 24.84 -6.10 -12.49
N VAL A 631 24.01 -5.05 -12.53
CA VAL A 631 23.20 -4.70 -13.71
C VAL A 631 24.12 -4.44 -14.90
N SER A 632 25.23 -3.72 -14.70
CA SER A 632 26.20 -3.43 -15.74
C SER A 632 26.87 -4.68 -16.29
N THR A 633 27.20 -5.66 -15.43
CA THR A 633 27.77 -6.94 -15.89
C THR A 633 26.79 -7.70 -16.78
N ILE A 634 25.55 -7.84 -16.35
CA ILE A 634 24.54 -8.63 -17.08
C ILE A 634 24.14 -7.94 -18.38
N VAL A 635 23.90 -6.62 -18.33
CA VAL A 635 23.55 -5.85 -19.53
C VAL A 635 24.70 -5.88 -20.53
N ALA A 636 25.93 -5.54 -20.13
CA ALA A 636 27.07 -5.54 -21.04
C ALA A 636 27.37 -6.94 -21.62
N ARG A 637 27.11 -8.02 -20.88
CA ARG A 637 27.26 -9.40 -21.38
C ARG A 637 26.22 -9.78 -22.44
N ASN A 638 24.99 -9.28 -22.32
CA ASN A 638 23.85 -9.75 -23.11
C ASN A 638 23.45 -8.80 -24.26
N LEU A 639 23.95 -7.56 -24.32
CA LEU A 639 23.67 -6.66 -25.44
C LEU A 639 24.27 -7.19 -26.76
N SER A 640 23.50 -7.09 -27.85
CA SER A 640 23.93 -7.47 -29.20
C SER A 640 24.73 -6.34 -29.87
N GLY A 641 25.53 -6.69 -30.88
CA GLY A 641 26.22 -5.67 -31.67
C GLY A 641 25.31 -4.76 -32.48
N GLU A 642 24.15 -5.23 -32.94
CA GLU A 642 23.16 -4.35 -33.59
C GLU A 642 22.72 -3.25 -32.63
N THR A 643 22.40 -3.60 -31.38
CA THR A 643 22.09 -2.63 -30.33
C THR A 643 23.28 -1.71 -30.07
N GLY A 644 24.51 -2.26 -30.01
CA GLY A 644 25.74 -1.48 -29.88
C GLY A 644 25.88 -0.39 -30.94
N ALA A 645 25.67 -0.73 -32.21
CA ALA A 645 25.72 0.25 -33.31
C ALA A 645 24.67 1.36 -33.16
N GLN A 646 23.47 1.02 -32.65
CA GLN A 646 22.40 1.99 -32.43
C GLN A 646 22.68 2.89 -31.23
N ILE A 647 23.20 2.35 -30.13
CA ILE A 647 23.66 3.12 -28.97
C ILE A 647 24.73 4.12 -29.42
N ALA A 648 25.72 3.70 -30.21
CA ALA A 648 26.76 4.58 -30.72
C ALA A 648 26.20 5.74 -31.56
N ARG A 649 25.20 5.49 -32.40
CA ARG A 649 24.49 6.54 -33.16
C ARG A 649 23.72 7.49 -32.25
N ALA A 650 23.05 6.97 -31.24
CA ALA A 650 22.28 7.77 -30.30
C ALA A 650 23.17 8.69 -29.47
N LEU A 651 24.30 8.17 -28.97
CA LEU A 651 25.32 8.95 -28.25
C LEU A 651 25.93 10.02 -29.15
N SER A 652 26.11 9.73 -30.43
CA SER A 652 26.57 10.70 -31.42
C SER A 652 25.57 11.85 -31.66
N GLN A 653 24.27 11.62 -31.41
CA GLN A 653 23.22 12.64 -31.49
C GLN A 653 23.06 13.42 -30.19
N ASN A 654 23.42 12.81 -29.06
CA ASN A 654 23.29 13.41 -27.74
C ASN A 654 24.54 13.14 -26.89
N THR A 655 25.60 13.92 -27.12
CA THR A 655 26.85 13.79 -26.37
C THR A 655 26.76 14.38 -24.97
N ALA A 656 25.78 15.25 -24.71
CA ALA A 656 25.61 15.95 -23.43
C ALA A 656 25.39 15.01 -22.23
N ILE A 657 24.92 13.79 -22.47
CA ILE A 657 24.72 12.80 -21.41
C ILE A 657 26.00 12.05 -21.02
N LEU A 658 27.07 12.10 -21.82
CA LEU A 658 28.26 11.26 -21.61
C LEU A 658 29.11 11.72 -20.43
N GLU A 659 29.43 13.02 -20.35
CA GLU A 659 30.21 13.59 -19.25
C GLU A 659 29.54 13.30 -17.88
N PRO A 660 28.26 13.71 -17.63
CA PRO A 660 27.58 13.42 -16.37
C PRO A 660 27.37 11.94 -16.10
N LEU A 661 27.23 11.09 -17.12
CA LEU A 661 27.13 9.64 -16.93
C LEU A 661 28.47 9.08 -16.45
N ILE A 662 29.51 9.19 -17.28
CA ILE A 662 30.82 8.55 -17.06
C ILE A 662 31.49 9.11 -15.81
N GLY A 663 31.48 10.42 -15.62
CA GLY A 663 32.17 11.03 -14.48
C GLY A 663 31.50 10.80 -13.13
N ASN A 664 30.29 10.23 -13.10
CA ASN A 664 29.62 9.80 -11.88
C ASN A 664 29.62 8.28 -11.69
N LEU A 665 30.26 7.49 -12.55
CA LEU A 665 30.36 6.04 -12.38
C LEU A 665 31.44 5.67 -11.36
N SER A 666 31.12 4.71 -10.51
CA SER A 666 32.00 4.19 -9.47
C SER A 666 33.03 3.18 -10.02
N PRO A 667 34.15 2.95 -9.30
CA PRO A 667 35.11 1.89 -9.60
C PRO A 667 34.44 0.50 -9.77
N GLN A 668 33.44 0.19 -8.94
CA GLN A 668 32.71 -1.08 -8.97
C GLN A 668 31.96 -1.27 -10.29
N VAL A 669 31.34 -0.22 -10.81
CA VAL A 669 30.68 -0.25 -12.13
C VAL A 669 31.71 -0.42 -13.24
N GLY A 670 32.88 0.23 -13.15
CA GLY A 670 33.98 0.03 -14.10
C GLY A 670 34.41 -1.44 -14.20
N ARG A 671 34.60 -2.10 -13.06
CA ARG A 671 34.88 -3.53 -13.01
C ARG A 671 33.73 -4.37 -13.58
N ALA A 672 32.49 -4.06 -13.21
CA ALA A 672 31.31 -4.79 -13.67
C ALA A 672 31.12 -4.72 -15.19
N ILE A 673 31.35 -3.55 -15.79
CA ILE A 673 31.35 -3.35 -17.25
C ILE A 673 32.44 -4.20 -17.89
N ALA A 674 33.68 -4.16 -17.38
CA ALA A 674 34.77 -4.97 -17.94
C ALA A 674 34.47 -6.48 -17.90
N GLU A 675 33.95 -6.98 -16.78
CA GLU A 675 33.53 -8.38 -16.63
C GLU A 675 32.44 -8.76 -17.64
N GLY A 676 31.47 -7.88 -17.87
CA GLY A 676 30.41 -8.07 -18.85
C GLY A 676 30.91 -8.06 -20.29
N LEU A 677 31.75 -7.10 -20.66
CA LEU A 677 32.34 -7.00 -22.00
C LEU A 677 33.25 -8.19 -22.33
N ASN A 678 33.98 -8.71 -21.34
CA ASN A 678 34.78 -9.93 -21.49
C ASN A 678 33.94 -11.19 -21.73
N GLN A 679 32.70 -11.21 -21.24
CA GLN A 679 31.78 -12.34 -21.35
C GLN A 679 30.81 -12.20 -22.53
N ASN A 680 30.77 -11.03 -23.17
CA ASN A 680 29.89 -10.80 -24.31
C ASN A 680 30.36 -11.67 -25.48
N THR A 681 29.45 -12.47 -26.04
CA THR A 681 29.73 -13.38 -27.16
C THR A 681 29.21 -12.84 -28.51
N SER A 682 28.73 -11.60 -28.53
CA SER A 682 28.33 -10.88 -29.74
C SER A 682 29.46 -9.96 -30.22
N ASP A 683 29.21 -9.18 -31.29
CA ASP A 683 30.13 -8.18 -31.81
C ASP A 683 29.94 -6.78 -31.17
N LEU A 684 29.45 -6.71 -29.93
CA LEU A 684 29.15 -5.45 -29.22
C LEU A 684 30.33 -4.48 -29.20
N ASN A 685 31.51 -4.93 -28.78
CA ASN A 685 32.71 -4.09 -28.67
C ASN A 685 33.10 -3.51 -30.04
N PHE A 686 33.10 -4.37 -31.07
CA PHE A 686 33.37 -3.99 -32.45
C PHE A 686 32.36 -2.94 -32.97
N GLN A 687 31.07 -3.16 -32.74
CA GLN A 687 30.00 -2.29 -33.26
C GLN A 687 29.96 -0.94 -32.55
N LEU A 688 30.19 -0.90 -31.23
CA LEU A 688 30.31 0.37 -30.51
C LEU A 688 31.48 1.17 -31.09
N MET A 689 32.69 0.62 -31.05
CA MET A 689 33.89 1.34 -31.47
C MET A 689 33.88 1.75 -32.95
N SER A 690 33.27 0.94 -33.82
CA SER A 690 33.12 1.28 -35.25
C SER A 690 32.26 2.52 -35.48
N ASN A 691 31.24 2.76 -34.65
CA ASN A 691 30.17 3.72 -34.93
C ASN A 691 30.22 5.01 -34.08
N LEU A 692 31.14 5.12 -33.11
CA LEU A 692 31.31 6.36 -32.32
C LEU A 692 32.03 7.44 -33.13
N ASN A 693 31.60 8.71 -33.00
CA ASN A 693 32.22 9.85 -33.69
C ASN A 693 33.19 10.64 -32.81
N ASP A 694 33.80 11.67 -33.38
CA ASP A 694 34.78 12.53 -32.70
C ASP A 694 34.18 13.34 -31.53
N ASN A 695 32.93 13.77 -31.62
CA ASN A 695 32.24 14.47 -30.52
C ASN A 695 32.02 13.56 -29.31
N VAL A 696 31.65 12.29 -29.55
CA VAL A 696 31.53 11.29 -28.48
C VAL A 696 32.89 11.06 -27.84
N ALA A 697 33.97 10.96 -28.64
CA ALA A 697 35.32 10.81 -28.10
C ALA A 697 35.72 11.93 -27.13
N ARG A 698 35.46 13.20 -27.50
CA ARG A 698 35.74 14.36 -26.63
C ARG A 698 34.93 14.29 -25.33
N ALA A 699 33.63 14.01 -25.43
CA ALA A 699 32.76 13.92 -24.26
C ALA A 699 33.11 12.73 -23.34
N ILE A 700 33.61 11.62 -23.90
CA ILE A 700 34.15 10.51 -23.11
C ILE A 700 35.43 10.93 -22.40
N ALA A 701 36.34 11.65 -23.06
CA ALA A 701 37.56 12.16 -22.43
C ALA A 701 37.25 13.11 -21.26
N GLU A 702 36.30 14.04 -21.44
CA GLU A 702 35.82 14.95 -20.39
C GLU A 702 35.16 14.20 -19.23
N GLY A 703 34.28 13.23 -19.54
CA GLY A 703 33.65 12.39 -18.53
C GLY A 703 34.66 11.53 -17.74
N LEU A 704 35.69 11.01 -18.41
CA LEU A 704 36.77 10.26 -17.75
C LEU A 704 37.66 11.18 -16.90
N ASP A 705 37.94 12.41 -17.33
CA ASP A 705 38.64 13.41 -16.50
C ASP A 705 37.87 13.70 -15.20
N MET A 706 36.55 13.86 -15.28
CA MET A 706 35.70 13.99 -14.10
C MET A 706 35.72 12.71 -13.25
N ALA A 707 35.71 11.52 -13.87
CA ALA A 707 35.73 10.25 -13.14
C ALA A 707 37.02 10.01 -12.36
N VAL A 708 38.15 10.58 -12.81
CA VAL A 708 39.46 10.42 -12.16
C VAL A 708 39.78 11.56 -11.20
N THR A 709 38.86 12.50 -10.98
CA THR A 709 39.07 13.65 -10.07
C THR A 709 38.00 13.71 -8.98
N ASP A 710 38.34 14.32 -7.84
CA ASP A 710 37.33 14.68 -6.83
C ASP A 710 36.66 16.02 -7.16
N ALA A 711 35.70 16.43 -6.33
CA ALA A 711 35.00 17.71 -6.47
C ALA A 711 35.93 18.95 -6.37
N SER A 712 37.19 18.78 -5.95
CA SER A 712 38.20 19.84 -5.91
C SER A 712 39.16 19.79 -7.11
N GLY A 713 38.95 18.86 -8.05
CA GLY A 713 39.79 18.65 -9.22
C GLY A 713 41.07 17.85 -8.96
N ASN A 714 41.21 17.21 -7.79
CA ASN A 714 42.40 16.41 -7.48
C ASN A 714 42.25 14.98 -7.97
N TYR A 715 43.33 14.42 -8.51
CA TYR A 715 43.40 13.04 -8.97
C TYR A 715 43.04 12.02 -7.87
N GLN A 716 42.17 11.07 -8.22
CA GLN A 716 41.74 9.94 -7.39
C GLN A 716 42.39 8.64 -7.90
N PRO A 717 43.22 7.94 -7.11
CA PRO A 717 43.87 6.70 -7.55
C PRO A 717 42.91 5.53 -7.79
N GLU A 718 41.88 5.41 -6.95
CA GLU A 718 40.80 4.42 -7.10
C GLU A 718 39.63 5.10 -7.82
N ASN A 719 39.49 4.83 -9.11
CA ASN A 719 38.50 5.48 -9.96
C ASN A 719 37.91 4.49 -10.97
N PHE A 720 36.95 4.97 -11.77
CA PHE A 720 36.30 4.18 -12.82
C PHE A 720 37.31 3.54 -13.78
N LEU A 721 38.28 4.31 -14.28
CA LEU A 721 39.26 3.86 -15.28
C LEU A 721 40.24 2.83 -14.71
N THR A 722 40.73 3.05 -13.49
CA THR A 722 41.66 2.14 -12.79
C THR A 722 41.01 0.83 -12.39
N SER A 723 39.68 0.74 -12.48
CA SER A 723 38.93 -0.52 -12.35
C SER A 723 38.47 -1.10 -13.68
N LEU A 724 38.18 -0.28 -14.69
CA LEU A 724 37.73 -0.76 -16.01
C LEU A 724 38.85 -1.46 -16.78
N LEU A 725 39.95 -0.74 -17.08
CA LEU A 725 40.97 -1.22 -18.01
C LEU A 725 41.67 -2.51 -17.53
N PRO A 726 42.12 -2.64 -16.26
CA PRO A 726 42.82 -3.84 -15.78
C PRO A 726 41.97 -5.10 -15.80
N ASN A 727 40.63 -4.95 -15.77
CA ASN A 727 39.71 -6.07 -15.77
C ASN A 727 39.30 -6.49 -17.18
N LEU A 728 39.70 -5.79 -18.25
CA LEU A 728 39.48 -6.23 -19.63
C LEU A 728 40.50 -7.30 -20.03
N ASN A 729 40.08 -8.23 -20.90
CA ASN A 729 40.94 -9.31 -21.41
C ASN A 729 41.41 -9.05 -22.86
N GLY A 730 42.29 -9.92 -23.37
CA GLY A 730 42.83 -9.78 -24.72
C GLY A 730 41.82 -9.98 -25.86
N ALA A 731 40.74 -10.74 -25.65
CA ALA A 731 39.69 -10.91 -26.66
C ALA A 731 38.89 -9.61 -26.83
N ALA A 732 38.46 -9.00 -25.72
CA ALA A 732 37.83 -7.68 -25.73
C ALA A 732 38.76 -6.63 -26.37
N GLY A 733 40.06 -6.67 -26.05
CA GLY A 733 41.07 -5.82 -26.69
C GLY A 733 41.12 -5.97 -28.22
N SER A 734 41.11 -7.21 -28.72
CA SER A 734 41.12 -7.49 -30.16
C SER A 734 39.86 -6.96 -30.87
N GLU A 735 38.67 -7.15 -30.31
CA GLU A 735 37.42 -6.63 -30.89
C GLU A 735 37.36 -5.10 -30.90
N ILE A 736 37.80 -4.46 -29.81
CA ILE A 736 37.91 -2.99 -29.73
C ILE A 736 38.84 -2.47 -30.82
N ALA A 737 40.00 -3.11 -31.02
CA ALA A 737 40.95 -2.74 -32.07
C ALA A 737 40.35 -2.87 -33.48
N ILE A 738 39.63 -3.96 -33.77
CA ILE A 738 38.97 -4.13 -35.08
C ILE A 738 37.93 -3.02 -35.30
N GLY A 739 37.19 -2.63 -34.26
CA GLY A 739 36.24 -1.53 -34.35
C GLY A 739 36.92 -0.17 -34.59
N LEU A 740 38.05 0.08 -33.93
CA LEU A 740 38.87 1.28 -34.14
C LEU A 740 39.45 1.34 -35.56
N ASN A 741 39.88 0.21 -36.13
CA ASN A 741 40.34 0.14 -37.53
C ASN A 741 39.24 0.55 -38.51
N ASN A 742 38.03 0.05 -38.30
CA ASN A 742 36.88 0.42 -39.12
C ASN A 742 36.55 1.92 -38.97
N ASN A 743 36.56 2.43 -37.73
CA ASN A 743 36.30 3.85 -37.46
C ASN A 743 37.34 4.78 -38.09
N SER A 744 38.62 4.42 -38.01
CA SER A 744 39.74 5.21 -38.55
C SER A 744 39.81 5.20 -40.07
N SER A 745 39.06 4.31 -40.74
CA SER A 745 38.95 4.28 -42.21
C SER A 745 37.95 5.30 -42.77
N ALA A 746 37.12 5.92 -41.91
CA ALA A 746 36.13 6.92 -42.31
C ALA A 746 36.75 8.29 -42.65
N THR A 747 36.06 9.09 -43.46
CA THR A 747 36.54 10.43 -43.86
C THR A 747 36.33 11.45 -42.74
N GLY A 748 37.41 11.85 -42.05
CA GLY A 748 37.39 12.89 -40.99
C GLY A 748 38.25 12.50 -39.78
N PRO A 749 38.37 13.35 -38.74
CA PRO A 749 39.00 12.94 -37.50
C PRO A 749 38.19 11.80 -36.88
N GLY A 750 38.79 10.61 -36.79
CA GLY A 750 38.16 9.45 -36.17
C GLY A 750 38.02 9.60 -34.66
N PHE A 751 37.28 8.67 -34.04
CA PHE A 751 37.11 8.59 -32.59
C PHE A 751 38.45 8.64 -31.85
N LEU A 752 39.43 7.85 -32.29
CA LEU A 752 40.73 7.75 -31.61
C LEU A 752 41.51 9.07 -31.64
N THR A 753 41.56 9.75 -32.80
CA THR A 753 42.22 11.04 -32.96
C THR A 753 41.67 12.06 -31.97
N ALA A 754 40.34 12.16 -31.88
CA ALA A 754 39.68 13.10 -30.98
C ALA A 754 39.83 12.74 -29.50
N MET A 755 39.82 11.44 -29.15
CA MET A 755 40.03 10.96 -27.79
C MET A 755 41.42 11.34 -27.27
N LEU A 756 42.46 11.07 -28.06
CA LEU A 756 43.84 11.39 -27.70
C LEU A 756 44.04 12.90 -27.64
N ALA A 757 43.48 13.64 -28.60
CA ALA A 757 43.53 15.10 -28.61
C ALA A 757 42.88 15.75 -27.37
N ALA A 758 41.82 15.14 -26.83
CA ALA A 758 41.08 15.66 -25.67
C ALA A 758 41.57 15.10 -24.32
N THR A 759 42.61 14.26 -24.30
CA THR A 759 43.12 13.65 -23.06
C THR A 759 43.75 14.69 -22.13
N SER A 760 43.22 14.84 -20.92
CA SER A 760 43.68 15.79 -19.90
C SER A 760 44.93 15.29 -19.14
N PRO A 761 45.62 16.17 -18.37
CA PRO A 761 46.73 15.74 -17.50
C PRO A 761 46.35 14.71 -16.42
N ASN A 762 45.17 14.84 -15.80
CA ASN A 762 44.72 13.87 -14.79
C ASN A 762 44.36 12.52 -15.42
N LEU A 763 43.72 12.55 -16.60
CA LEU A 763 43.46 11.34 -17.36
C LEU A 763 44.77 10.67 -17.82
N SER A 764 45.76 11.46 -18.24
CA SER A 764 47.12 10.98 -18.56
C SER A 764 47.75 10.27 -17.36
N THR A 765 47.61 10.85 -16.16
CA THR A 765 48.07 10.24 -14.90
C THR A 765 47.38 8.90 -14.66
N ALA A 766 46.06 8.83 -14.84
CA ALA A 766 45.28 7.61 -14.67
C ALA A 766 45.73 6.50 -15.64
N ILE A 767 45.87 6.82 -16.92
CA ILE A 767 46.31 5.89 -17.97
C ILE A 767 47.71 5.35 -17.65
N THR A 768 48.66 6.22 -17.32
CA THR A 768 50.03 5.81 -16.99
C THR A 768 50.07 4.92 -15.74
N ASN A 769 49.29 5.24 -14.71
CA ASN A 769 49.23 4.41 -13.49
C ASN A 769 48.70 3.00 -13.77
N VAL A 770 47.66 2.89 -14.62
CA VAL A 770 47.11 1.60 -15.06
C VAL A 770 48.16 0.77 -15.78
N ILE A 771 48.91 1.38 -16.71
CA ILE A 771 49.91 0.66 -17.50
C ILE A 771 51.10 0.22 -16.63
N ASN A 772 51.61 1.12 -15.78
CA ASN A 772 52.88 0.92 -15.08
C ASN A 772 52.81 0.07 -13.81
N THR A 773 51.66 0.03 -13.14
CA THR A 773 51.61 -0.34 -11.71
C THR A 773 50.83 -1.63 -11.49
N ALA A 774 51.44 -2.62 -10.85
CA ALA A 774 50.71 -3.77 -10.32
C ALA A 774 49.81 -3.32 -9.13
N PRO A 775 48.56 -3.81 -8.99
CA PRO A 775 47.98 -4.96 -9.68
C PRO A 775 47.26 -4.64 -11.00
N TYR A 776 47.27 -3.38 -11.46
CA TYR A 776 46.50 -2.89 -12.62
C TYR A 776 46.98 -3.39 -13.99
N ASN A 777 47.85 -4.40 -14.02
CA ASN A 777 48.52 -4.88 -15.23
C ASN A 777 47.50 -5.25 -16.34
N THR A 778 47.46 -4.43 -17.38
CA THR A 778 46.61 -4.59 -18.58
C THR A 778 47.27 -5.38 -19.71
N ASP A 779 48.37 -6.10 -19.48
CA ASP A 779 49.19 -6.73 -20.53
C ASP A 779 48.38 -7.59 -21.49
N ALA A 780 47.41 -8.37 -20.99
CA ALA A 780 46.56 -9.21 -21.82
C ALA A 780 45.65 -8.37 -22.73
N PHE A 781 45.01 -7.33 -22.18
CA PHE A 781 44.17 -6.39 -22.93
C PHE A 781 44.98 -5.62 -23.98
N LEU A 782 46.08 -4.98 -23.57
CA LEU A 782 46.94 -4.21 -24.47
C LEU A 782 47.55 -5.06 -25.57
N SER A 783 47.98 -6.30 -25.26
CA SER A 783 48.53 -7.19 -26.26
C SER A 783 47.47 -7.60 -27.29
N GLY A 784 46.21 -7.78 -26.90
CA GLY A 784 45.11 -8.06 -27.82
C GLY A 784 44.73 -6.84 -28.65
N LEU A 785 44.68 -5.67 -28.02
CA LEU A 785 44.40 -4.37 -28.64
C LEU A 785 45.46 -4.04 -29.69
N ILE A 786 46.71 -3.79 -29.28
CA ILE A 786 47.79 -3.39 -30.20
C ILE A 786 48.03 -4.45 -31.26
N GLY A 787 47.98 -5.74 -30.89
CA GLY A 787 48.14 -6.87 -31.81
C GLY A 787 47.14 -6.90 -32.98
N SER A 788 46.01 -6.19 -32.88
CA SER A 788 44.94 -6.20 -33.89
C SER A 788 44.74 -4.86 -34.61
N LEU A 789 45.53 -3.81 -34.30
CA LEU A 789 45.41 -2.50 -34.95
C LEU A 789 46.04 -2.46 -36.36
N ASP A 790 45.54 -1.59 -37.23
CA ASP A 790 46.00 -1.43 -38.62
C ASP A 790 46.63 -0.05 -38.91
N ALA A 791 47.17 0.13 -40.12
CA ALA A 791 47.83 1.37 -40.51
C ALA A 791 46.90 2.61 -40.47
N ASN A 792 45.58 2.46 -40.66
CA ASN A 792 44.66 3.59 -40.57
C ASN A 792 44.53 4.06 -39.12
N THR A 793 44.40 3.12 -38.18
CA THR A 793 44.38 3.47 -36.75
C THR A 793 45.72 4.00 -36.29
N ALA A 794 46.83 3.52 -36.85
CA ALA A 794 48.17 4.07 -36.58
C ALA A 794 48.25 5.55 -36.97
N LYS A 795 47.72 5.91 -38.15
CA LYS A 795 47.60 7.29 -38.59
C LYS A 795 46.69 8.12 -37.67
N ALA A 796 45.51 7.59 -37.33
CA ALA A 796 44.58 8.28 -36.43
C ALA A 796 45.17 8.52 -35.04
N ALA A 797 45.98 7.58 -34.53
CA ALA A 797 46.72 7.71 -33.28
C ALA A 797 47.79 8.79 -33.38
N ALA A 798 48.60 8.80 -34.46
CA ALA A 798 49.59 9.85 -34.70
C ALA A 798 48.96 11.25 -34.75
N ASP A 799 47.92 11.42 -35.57
CA ASP A 799 47.22 12.70 -35.71
C ASP A 799 46.67 13.20 -34.34
N GLY A 800 46.24 12.28 -33.47
CA GLY A 800 45.74 12.60 -32.12
C GLY A 800 46.83 12.93 -31.11
N LEU A 801 47.97 12.23 -31.17
CA LEU A 801 49.16 12.51 -30.35
C LEU A 801 49.78 13.86 -30.73
N ASP A 802 49.90 14.14 -32.03
CA ASP A 802 50.44 15.40 -32.53
C ASP A 802 49.55 16.60 -32.15
N ALA A 803 48.24 16.39 -32.03
CA ALA A 803 47.30 17.39 -31.55
C ALA A 803 47.40 17.65 -30.03
N ASN A 804 48.07 16.79 -29.26
CA ASN A 804 48.17 16.88 -27.81
C ASN A 804 49.60 16.65 -27.29
N GLY A 805 50.47 17.64 -27.53
CA GLY A 805 51.87 17.60 -27.11
C GLY A 805 52.07 17.45 -25.60
N ASP A 806 51.15 17.97 -24.77
CA ASP A 806 51.23 17.83 -23.31
C ASP A 806 51.03 16.38 -22.87
N PHE A 807 50.10 15.66 -23.52
CA PHE A 807 49.92 14.23 -23.28
C PHE A 807 51.15 13.42 -23.71
N VAL A 808 51.72 13.72 -24.88
CA VAL A 808 52.94 13.05 -25.35
C VAL A 808 54.10 13.29 -24.39
N ASP A 809 54.33 14.55 -23.96
CA ASP A 809 55.36 14.86 -22.97
C ASP A 809 55.14 14.09 -21.66
N TYR A 810 53.89 14.04 -21.18
CA TYR A 810 53.54 13.30 -19.97
C TYR A 810 53.81 11.80 -20.10
N LEU A 811 53.43 11.18 -21.23
CA LEU A 811 53.67 9.76 -21.48
C LEU A 811 55.16 9.45 -21.51
N VAL A 812 55.96 10.19 -22.29
CA VAL A 812 57.41 9.91 -22.41
C VAL A 812 58.12 10.09 -21.07
N ARG A 813 57.64 10.97 -20.19
CA ARG A 813 58.22 11.19 -18.85
C ARG A 813 57.85 10.13 -17.81
N ASN A 814 56.64 9.58 -17.91
CA ASN A 814 56.06 8.81 -16.82
C ASN A 814 55.75 7.36 -17.18
N LEU A 815 55.65 6.99 -18.45
CA LEU A 815 55.34 5.62 -18.88
C LEU A 815 56.56 4.70 -18.68
N ASN A 816 56.32 3.42 -18.37
CA ASN A 816 57.37 2.41 -18.31
C ASN A 816 57.78 2.02 -19.73
N GLY A 817 58.99 2.42 -20.13
CA GLY A 817 59.49 2.20 -21.50
C GLY A 817 59.62 0.74 -21.89
N ALA A 818 59.90 -0.16 -20.93
CA ALA A 818 60.05 -1.58 -21.20
C ALA A 818 58.68 -2.23 -21.48
N GLN A 819 57.66 -1.87 -20.70
CA GLN A 819 56.29 -2.33 -20.96
C GLN A 819 55.76 -1.74 -22.28
N ALA A 820 55.96 -0.45 -22.52
CA ALA A 820 55.57 0.18 -23.78
C ALA A 820 56.21 -0.54 -24.99
N ALA A 821 57.51 -0.80 -24.94
CA ALA A 821 58.24 -1.54 -25.98
C ALA A 821 57.70 -2.96 -26.19
N GLN A 822 57.42 -3.70 -25.11
CA GLN A 822 56.86 -5.05 -25.21
C GLN A 822 55.52 -5.08 -25.93
N GLN A 823 54.69 -4.06 -25.73
CA GLN A 823 53.39 -3.95 -26.38
C GLN A 823 53.52 -3.48 -27.84
N LEU A 824 54.42 -2.53 -28.14
CA LEU A 824 54.72 -2.11 -29.51
C LEU A 824 55.25 -3.27 -30.37
N ASN A 825 56.11 -4.12 -29.80
CA ASN A 825 56.62 -5.31 -30.47
C ASN A 825 55.52 -6.33 -30.86
N LYS A 826 54.29 -6.20 -30.36
CA LYS A 826 53.17 -7.09 -30.74
C LYS A 826 52.65 -6.83 -32.16
N ASN A 827 52.84 -5.62 -32.67
CA ASN A 827 52.35 -5.24 -33.99
C ASN A 827 53.34 -4.29 -34.66
N GLU A 828 54.29 -4.91 -35.34
CA GLU A 828 55.28 -4.21 -36.14
C GLU A 828 54.65 -3.30 -37.21
N ALA A 829 53.69 -3.81 -37.97
CA ALA A 829 53.12 -3.09 -39.11
C ALA A 829 52.41 -1.81 -38.63
N TRP A 830 51.66 -1.91 -37.53
CA TRP A 830 51.05 -0.75 -36.88
C TRP A 830 52.10 0.22 -36.33
N THR A 831 53.15 -0.29 -35.67
CA THR A 831 54.23 0.55 -35.12
C THR A 831 54.96 1.32 -36.21
N ALA A 832 55.27 0.67 -37.34
CA ALA A 832 55.91 1.32 -38.47
C ALA A 832 54.99 2.40 -39.08
N ALA A 833 53.69 2.11 -39.25
CA ALA A 833 52.73 3.07 -39.76
C ALA A 833 52.46 4.24 -38.79
N LEU A 834 52.54 4.01 -37.48
CA LEU A 834 52.41 5.06 -36.46
C LEU A 834 53.57 6.04 -36.60
N VAL A 835 54.79 5.52 -36.64
CA VAL A 835 56.01 6.33 -36.81
C VAL A 835 56.00 7.05 -38.16
N ASP A 836 55.50 6.42 -39.23
CA ASP A 836 55.28 7.05 -40.55
C ASP A 836 54.37 8.28 -40.49
N ALA A 837 53.36 8.24 -39.62
CA ALA A 837 52.35 9.29 -39.54
C ALA A 837 52.66 10.42 -38.55
N LEU A 838 53.55 10.20 -37.57
CA LEU A 838 53.88 11.19 -36.53
C LEU A 838 54.60 12.43 -37.08
N ASP A 839 54.23 13.60 -36.56
CA ASP A 839 54.93 14.86 -36.81
C ASP A 839 56.28 14.91 -36.08
N ALA A 840 57.33 15.14 -36.86
CA ALA A 840 58.69 15.15 -36.38
C ALA A 840 59.02 16.28 -35.41
N ASN A 841 58.35 17.42 -35.57
CA ASN A 841 58.57 18.56 -34.69
C ASN A 841 57.94 18.31 -33.31
N SER A 842 56.71 17.79 -33.30
CA SER A 842 55.99 17.42 -32.07
C SER A 842 56.70 16.31 -31.31
N LEU A 843 57.09 15.23 -31.99
CA LEU A 843 57.85 14.14 -31.37
C LEU A 843 59.24 14.61 -30.90
N GLY A 844 59.96 15.39 -31.70
CA GLY A 844 61.28 15.91 -31.36
C GLY A 844 61.25 16.85 -30.14
N ALA A 845 60.23 17.71 -30.04
CA ALA A 845 60.03 18.57 -28.89
C ALA A 845 59.70 17.77 -27.62
N ALA A 846 58.82 16.78 -27.71
CA ALA A 846 58.48 15.90 -26.58
C ALA A 846 59.69 15.08 -26.11
N LEU A 847 60.44 14.48 -27.03
CA LEU A 847 61.67 13.74 -26.70
C LEU A 847 62.72 14.62 -26.02
N ASN A 848 62.91 15.86 -26.48
CA ASN A 848 63.84 16.79 -25.84
C ASN A 848 63.40 17.16 -24.43
N THR A 849 62.11 17.41 -24.26
CA THR A 849 61.50 17.79 -22.99
C THR A 849 61.51 16.63 -22.00
N ALA A 850 61.38 15.39 -22.49
CA ALA A 850 61.48 14.19 -21.69
C ALA A 850 62.94 13.84 -21.31
N LEU A 851 63.90 13.92 -22.23
CA LEU A 851 65.32 13.69 -21.95
C LEU A 851 65.92 14.69 -20.95
N ALA A 852 65.24 15.81 -20.70
CA ALA A 852 65.58 16.75 -19.62
C ALA A 852 65.20 16.24 -18.22
N SER A 853 64.42 15.14 -18.12
CA SER A 853 63.98 14.53 -16.86
C SER A 853 64.54 13.12 -16.70
N ASP A 854 64.74 12.67 -15.46
CA ASP A 854 65.24 11.31 -15.20
C ASP A 854 64.25 10.23 -15.65
N GLY A 855 62.94 10.46 -15.50
CA GLY A 855 61.89 9.56 -15.98
C GLY A 855 61.90 9.40 -17.51
N GLY A 856 62.04 10.50 -18.26
CA GLY A 856 62.13 10.43 -19.71
C GLY A 856 63.42 9.80 -20.23
N LYS A 857 64.57 10.02 -19.54
CA LYS A 857 65.81 9.28 -19.84
C LYS A 857 65.64 7.77 -19.64
N GLN A 858 65.00 7.38 -18.53
CA GLN A 858 64.73 5.99 -18.22
C GLN A 858 63.77 5.36 -19.25
N PHE A 859 62.69 6.05 -19.62
CA PHE A 859 61.76 5.60 -20.66
C PHE A 859 62.49 5.33 -21.98
N VAL A 860 63.29 6.28 -22.46
CA VAL A 860 64.04 6.13 -23.73
C VAL A 860 65.04 4.98 -23.63
N ALA A 861 65.76 4.85 -22.51
CA ALA A 861 66.69 3.74 -22.31
C ALA A 861 65.98 2.38 -22.33
N ASP A 862 64.85 2.25 -21.62
CA ASP A 862 64.07 1.02 -21.58
C ASP A 862 63.45 0.67 -22.93
N LEU A 863 63.00 1.69 -23.67
CA LEU A 863 62.48 1.56 -25.02
C LEU A 863 63.56 0.97 -25.95
N LEU A 864 64.76 1.56 -25.99
CA LEU A 864 65.88 1.10 -26.81
C LEU A 864 66.38 -0.30 -26.40
N ASN A 865 66.30 -0.64 -25.12
CA ASN A 865 66.73 -1.96 -24.62
C ASN A 865 65.73 -3.09 -24.94
N THR A 866 64.48 -2.74 -25.26
CA THR A 866 63.37 -3.70 -25.32
C THR A 866 62.68 -3.75 -26.69
N LEU A 867 62.69 -2.67 -27.47
CA LEU A 867 62.13 -2.68 -28.83
C LEU A 867 62.96 -3.57 -29.75
N ASP A 868 62.29 -4.19 -30.71
CA ASP A 868 62.93 -4.96 -31.77
C ASP A 868 63.61 -4.01 -32.78
N GLY A 869 64.91 -4.19 -33.01
CA GLY A 869 65.71 -3.33 -33.88
C GLY A 869 65.25 -3.33 -35.34
N GLY A 870 64.73 -4.46 -35.82
CA GLY A 870 64.14 -4.57 -37.16
C GLY A 870 62.83 -3.79 -37.29
N ILE A 871 61.98 -3.78 -36.25
CA ILE A 871 60.76 -2.95 -36.21
C ILE A 871 61.14 -1.47 -36.26
N VAL A 872 62.13 -1.04 -35.46
CA VAL A 872 62.61 0.36 -35.46
C VAL A 872 63.18 0.75 -36.82
N ALA A 873 64.00 -0.09 -37.43
CA ALA A 873 64.56 0.19 -38.76
C ALA A 873 63.47 0.42 -39.81
N ARG A 874 62.45 -0.44 -39.84
CA ARG A 874 61.31 -0.31 -40.77
C ARG A 874 60.49 0.93 -40.49
N ALA A 875 60.24 1.25 -39.23
CA ALA A 875 59.55 2.47 -38.82
C ALA A 875 60.30 3.74 -39.24
N LEU A 876 61.62 3.79 -39.04
CA LEU A 876 62.46 4.91 -39.47
C LEU A 876 62.56 5.00 -41.00
N ASN A 877 62.60 3.86 -41.70
CA ASN A 877 62.60 3.83 -43.16
C ASN A 877 61.28 4.32 -43.77
N ALA A 878 60.15 4.05 -43.11
CA ALA A 878 58.85 4.58 -43.51
C ALA A 878 58.87 6.11 -43.41
N ASN A 879 59.31 6.64 -42.28
CA ASN A 879 59.43 8.09 -42.06
C ASN A 879 60.85 8.64 -42.17
N GLN A 880 61.44 8.62 -43.37
CA GLN A 880 62.79 9.17 -43.55
C GLN A 880 62.89 10.67 -43.23
N GLN A 881 61.76 11.39 -43.38
CA GLN A 881 61.66 12.81 -43.10
C GLN A 881 61.66 13.07 -41.59
N LEU A 882 60.98 12.24 -40.79
CA LEU A 882 61.05 12.28 -39.34
C LEU A 882 62.47 12.18 -38.82
N VAL A 883 63.31 11.29 -39.38
CA VAL A 883 64.70 11.20 -38.95
C VAL A 883 65.48 12.46 -39.29
N LYS A 884 65.30 13.01 -40.50
CA LYS A 884 65.96 14.26 -40.92
C LYS A 884 65.52 15.44 -40.05
N ASP A 885 64.23 15.54 -39.77
CA ASP A 885 63.63 16.61 -38.98
C ASP A 885 63.94 16.44 -37.49
N LEU A 886 63.95 15.23 -36.95
CA LEU A 886 64.40 14.94 -35.58
C LEU A 886 65.88 15.26 -35.40
N LEU A 887 66.72 14.97 -36.40
CA LEU A 887 68.14 15.35 -36.38
C LEU A 887 68.33 16.87 -36.53
N ALA A 888 67.55 17.54 -37.38
CA ALA A 888 67.61 18.99 -37.58
C ALA A 888 67.07 19.77 -36.37
N THR A 889 65.88 19.41 -35.89
CA THR A 889 65.27 19.90 -34.64
C THR A 889 66.15 19.57 -33.45
N GLY A 890 66.71 18.36 -33.41
CA GLY A 890 67.62 17.92 -32.36
C GLY A 890 68.96 18.66 -32.32
N ALA A 891 69.47 19.11 -33.48
CA ALA A 891 70.60 20.02 -33.57
C ALA A 891 70.24 21.45 -33.10
N ALA A 892 69.00 21.90 -33.33
CA ALA A 892 68.51 23.22 -32.93
C ALA A 892 68.18 23.34 -31.43
N ILE A 893 67.72 22.27 -30.79
CA ILE A 893 67.26 22.26 -29.37
C ILE A 893 68.22 21.55 -28.41
N GLY A 894 69.38 21.09 -28.88
CA GLY A 894 70.39 20.41 -28.05
C GLY A 894 70.08 18.94 -27.74
N LEU A 895 69.08 18.34 -28.39
CA LEU A 895 68.74 16.91 -28.28
C LEU A 895 69.97 16.03 -28.55
N GLY A 896 70.83 16.42 -29.50
CA GLY A 896 72.08 15.71 -29.78
C GLY A 896 73.05 15.66 -28.60
N THR A 897 73.05 16.66 -27.70
CA THR A 897 73.84 16.64 -26.46
C THR A 897 73.20 15.73 -25.42
N ASN A 898 71.88 15.79 -25.22
CA ASN A 898 71.17 14.92 -24.28
C ASN A 898 71.18 13.44 -24.70
N LEU A 899 71.03 13.16 -26.01
CA LEU A 899 71.12 11.82 -26.58
C LEU A 899 72.56 11.31 -26.55
N LYS A 900 73.54 12.17 -26.83
CA LYS A 900 74.96 11.87 -26.64
C LYS A 900 75.25 11.50 -25.19
N ASP A 901 74.79 12.30 -24.22
CA ASP A 901 75.02 12.07 -22.80
C ASP A 901 74.29 10.81 -22.31
N LEU A 902 73.08 10.52 -22.83
CA LEU A 902 72.37 9.26 -22.57
C LEU A 902 73.13 8.05 -23.14
N LEU A 903 73.63 8.14 -24.38
CA LEU A 903 74.43 7.09 -25.01
C LEU A 903 75.79 6.94 -24.33
N LEU A 904 76.39 8.04 -23.84
CA LEU A 904 77.61 8.03 -23.04
C LEU A 904 77.36 7.47 -21.65
N ASP A 905 76.26 7.78 -20.99
CA ASP A 905 75.88 7.21 -19.69
C ASP A 905 75.58 5.72 -19.82
N ALA A 906 74.86 5.30 -20.87
CA ALA A 906 74.68 3.89 -21.21
C ALA A 906 76.01 3.20 -21.52
N ALA A 907 76.94 3.87 -22.21
CA ALA A 907 78.29 3.37 -22.47
C ALA A 907 79.21 3.43 -21.24
N ASN A 908 78.97 4.31 -20.27
CA ASN A 908 79.74 4.47 -19.03
C ASN A 908 79.22 3.55 -17.91
N GLN A 909 77.95 3.13 -17.98
CA GLN A 909 77.39 2.03 -17.19
C GLN A 909 77.91 0.64 -17.65
N TRP A 910 78.74 0.61 -18.70
CA TRP A 910 79.63 -0.51 -18.97
C TRP A 910 80.48 -0.76 -17.72
N PRO A 911 80.51 -1.98 -17.15
CA PRO A 911 81.45 -2.28 -16.10
C PRO A 911 82.87 -1.96 -16.60
N ALA A 912 83.56 -1.05 -15.91
CA ALA A 912 85.00 -0.85 -16.04
C ALA A 912 85.75 -2.13 -15.62
N GLN A 913 85.59 -3.20 -16.38
CA GLN A 913 86.56 -4.27 -16.48
C GLN A 913 87.40 -3.92 -17.70
N THR A 914 88.49 -3.24 -17.42
CA THR A 914 89.72 -3.32 -18.19
C THR A 914 90.06 -4.77 -18.51
N GLN A 915 89.50 -5.29 -19.59
CA GLN A 915 90.17 -6.29 -20.40
C GLN A 915 90.08 -5.83 -21.84
N THR A 916 91.24 -5.46 -22.37
CA THR A 916 91.53 -5.47 -23.80
C THR A 916 90.99 -6.76 -24.40
N ILE A 917 89.85 -6.70 -25.09
CA ILE A 917 89.45 -7.74 -26.02
C ILE A 917 90.29 -7.50 -27.28
N PRO A 918 91.21 -8.42 -27.65
CA PRO A 918 91.93 -8.30 -28.91
C PRO A 918 90.94 -8.44 -30.07
N LEU A 919 91.12 -7.64 -31.13
CA LEU A 919 90.37 -7.69 -32.40
C LEU A 919 90.52 -9.00 -33.20
N THR A 920 90.83 -10.13 -32.55
CA THR A 920 91.09 -11.43 -33.17
C THR A 920 90.36 -12.59 -32.50
N SER A 921 89.39 -12.32 -31.62
CA SER A 921 88.57 -13.39 -31.04
C SER A 921 87.62 -13.97 -32.10
N THR A 922 87.82 -15.23 -32.48
CA THR A 922 86.94 -16.02 -33.34
C THR A 922 85.85 -16.76 -32.57
N ASP A 923 85.69 -16.48 -31.26
CA ASP A 923 84.64 -17.09 -30.44
C ASP A 923 83.30 -16.35 -30.66
N PRO A 924 82.32 -16.96 -31.36
CA PRO A 924 81.05 -16.31 -31.69
C PRO A 924 80.21 -15.99 -30.44
N ASN A 925 80.51 -16.62 -29.30
CA ASN A 925 79.71 -16.49 -28.08
C ASN A 925 80.12 -15.31 -27.21
N ALA A 926 81.31 -14.72 -27.42
CA ALA A 926 81.81 -13.61 -26.60
C ALA A 926 81.20 -12.24 -26.97
N ILE A 927 80.57 -12.14 -28.14
CA ILE A 927 79.90 -10.91 -28.64
C ILE A 927 78.38 -10.96 -28.36
N ALA A 928 77.83 -12.12 -28.03
CA ALA A 928 76.41 -12.44 -28.21
C ALA A 928 75.44 -12.02 -27.10
N HIS A 929 75.78 -11.14 -26.17
CA HIS A 929 74.86 -10.83 -25.04
C HIS A 929 74.83 -9.34 -24.68
N TRP A 930 74.69 -8.48 -25.69
CA TRP A 930 74.28 -7.09 -25.47
C TRP A 930 73.08 -6.78 -26.37
N LYS A 931 71.87 -6.84 -25.79
CA LYS A 931 70.63 -6.49 -26.49
C LYS A 931 70.67 -5.13 -27.20
N PRO A 932 71.37 -4.08 -26.70
CA PRO A 932 71.48 -2.84 -27.47
C PRO A 932 72.43 -2.94 -28.67
N LEU A 933 73.44 -3.81 -28.66
CA LEU A 933 74.28 -4.07 -29.85
C LEU A 933 73.54 -4.95 -30.85
N ASP A 934 72.75 -5.92 -30.40
CA ASP A 934 71.85 -6.71 -31.26
C ASP A 934 70.78 -5.80 -31.87
N PHE A 935 70.18 -4.91 -31.06
CA PHE A 935 69.27 -3.86 -31.52
C PHE A 935 69.93 -2.93 -32.55
N LEU A 936 71.13 -2.41 -32.26
CA LEU A 936 71.86 -1.53 -33.20
C LEU A 936 72.28 -2.29 -34.46
N SER A 937 72.69 -3.55 -34.34
CA SER A 937 73.05 -4.43 -35.45
C SER A 937 71.84 -4.67 -36.35
N ASP A 938 70.72 -5.09 -35.79
CA ASP A 938 69.46 -5.29 -36.51
C ASP A 938 68.93 -3.99 -37.10
N LEU A 939 69.08 -2.87 -36.38
CA LEU A 939 68.71 -1.53 -36.84
C LEU A 939 69.53 -1.14 -38.08
N PHE A 940 70.86 -1.15 -37.99
CA PHE A 940 71.73 -0.73 -39.09
C PHE A 940 71.70 -1.69 -40.28
N THR A 941 71.45 -2.99 -40.06
CA THR A 941 71.30 -3.98 -41.14
C THR A 941 70.03 -3.75 -41.96
N ASN A 942 68.97 -3.20 -41.34
CA ASN A 942 67.66 -3.03 -41.97
C ASN A 942 67.35 -1.58 -42.38
N LEU A 943 68.20 -0.59 -42.06
CA LEU A 943 68.02 0.81 -42.46
C LEU A 943 68.33 1.06 -43.95
N ASP A 944 67.61 2.00 -44.55
CA ASP A 944 67.84 2.44 -45.94
C ASP A 944 69.27 3.02 -46.08
N PRO A 945 70.07 2.60 -47.08
CA PRO A 945 71.44 3.06 -47.26
C PRO A 945 71.57 4.59 -47.39
N GLY A 946 70.57 5.28 -47.96
CA GLY A 946 70.52 6.74 -48.06
C GLY A 946 70.29 7.43 -46.72
N MET A 947 69.57 6.79 -45.79
CA MET A 947 69.43 7.26 -44.41
C MET A 947 70.70 7.05 -43.59
N VAL A 948 71.35 5.90 -43.77
CA VAL A 948 72.66 5.63 -43.15
C VAL A 948 73.68 6.69 -43.61
N ALA A 949 73.68 7.03 -44.90
CA ALA A 949 74.50 8.11 -45.44
C ALA A 949 74.09 9.51 -44.91
N ALA A 950 72.80 9.81 -44.72
CA ALA A 950 72.34 11.08 -44.17
C ALA A 950 72.67 11.24 -42.67
N ALA A 951 72.57 10.18 -41.87
CA ALA A 951 72.99 10.15 -40.47
C ALA A 951 74.51 10.30 -40.34
N TYR A 952 75.26 9.67 -41.26
CA TYR A 952 76.72 9.83 -41.37
C TYR A 952 77.12 11.26 -41.76
N ASN A 953 76.43 11.88 -42.74
CA ASN A 953 76.73 13.22 -43.26
C ASN A 953 76.22 14.37 -42.36
N SER A 954 75.14 14.18 -41.59
CA SER A 954 74.69 15.17 -40.59
C SER A 954 75.57 15.19 -39.33
N ALA A 955 76.28 14.09 -39.08
CA ALA A 955 77.31 14.00 -38.05
C ALA A 955 78.66 14.62 -38.49
N THR A 956 78.82 14.97 -39.76
CA THR A 956 79.92 15.81 -40.26
C THR A 956 79.50 17.28 -40.25
N ASP A 957 80.10 18.05 -39.35
CA ASP A 957 79.93 19.50 -39.24
C ASP A 957 80.25 20.21 -40.58
N PRO A 958 79.32 20.98 -41.18
CA PRO A 958 79.63 21.84 -42.32
C PRO A 958 80.58 23.01 -41.95
N GLY A 959 80.82 23.25 -40.65
CA GLY A 959 81.58 24.36 -40.08
C GLY A 959 82.98 24.05 -39.55
N GLY A 960 83.50 22.82 -39.69
CA GLY A 960 84.91 22.50 -39.41
C GLY A 960 85.39 22.71 -37.97
N ARG A 961 84.57 22.39 -36.94
CA ARG A 961 85.06 22.27 -35.55
C ARG A 961 85.60 20.86 -35.27
N THR A 962 86.88 20.79 -34.91
CA THR A 962 87.78 19.62 -34.93
C THR A 962 87.85 18.78 -33.65
N ASP A 963 86.78 18.69 -32.86
CA ASP A 963 86.76 17.83 -31.67
C ASP A 963 85.65 16.79 -31.71
N LEU A 964 85.91 15.77 -32.52
CA LEU A 964 85.20 14.49 -32.43
C LEU A 964 85.88 13.61 -31.35
N PRO A 965 85.11 12.95 -30.46
CA PRO A 965 85.62 12.38 -29.20
C PRO A 965 86.30 11.01 -29.31
N TYR A 966 86.24 10.33 -30.45
CA TYR A 966 86.83 9.01 -30.64
C TYR A 966 87.89 9.05 -31.72
N THR A 967 88.98 8.30 -31.56
CA THR A 967 90.07 8.23 -32.55
C THR A 967 90.22 6.79 -32.98
N GLY A 968 90.17 6.52 -34.28
CA GLY A 968 90.36 5.18 -34.82
C GLY A 968 91.84 4.78 -34.84
N ALA A 969 92.09 3.50 -35.12
CA ALA A 969 93.45 2.96 -35.21
C ALA A 969 94.30 3.56 -36.34
N ASP A 970 93.65 4.21 -37.31
CA ASP A 970 94.23 4.96 -38.41
C ASP A 970 94.57 6.43 -38.04
N GLY A 971 94.24 6.86 -36.83
CA GLY A 971 94.50 8.22 -36.33
C GLY A 971 93.44 9.25 -36.70
N ASN A 972 92.40 8.87 -37.44
CA ASN A 972 91.28 9.75 -37.77
C ASN A 972 90.34 9.89 -36.57
N LYS A 973 89.72 11.08 -36.42
CA LYS A 973 88.72 11.31 -35.36
C LYS A 973 87.32 11.01 -35.89
N TYR A 974 86.52 10.34 -35.08
CA TYR A 974 85.20 9.80 -35.39
C TYR A 974 84.16 10.24 -34.36
N THR A 975 82.92 10.38 -34.80
CA THR A 975 81.74 10.45 -33.92
C THR A 975 81.43 9.07 -33.33
N LEU A 976 80.68 9.02 -32.23
CA LEU A 976 80.21 7.75 -31.65
C LEU A 976 79.44 6.90 -32.68
N LEU A 977 78.64 7.54 -33.54
CA LEU A 977 77.90 6.89 -34.61
C LEU A 977 78.85 6.23 -35.64
N GLN A 978 79.95 6.89 -36.00
CA GLN A 978 80.95 6.34 -36.91
C GLN A 978 81.70 5.15 -36.31
N VAL A 979 81.97 5.17 -34.99
CA VAL A 979 82.60 4.04 -34.28
C VAL A 979 81.65 2.84 -34.16
N LEU A 980 80.36 3.09 -33.90
CA LEU A 980 79.34 2.05 -33.86
C LEU A 980 79.10 1.43 -35.24
N TRP A 981 79.13 2.25 -36.30
CA TRP A 981 79.03 1.80 -37.69
C TRP A 981 80.23 0.94 -38.12
N LEU A 982 81.46 1.36 -37.83
CA LEU A 982 82.68 0.57 -38.09
C LEU A 982 82.68 -0.78 -37.36
N LYS A 983 82.06 -0.86 -36.17
CA LYS A 983 81.89 -2.11 -35.43
C LYS A 983 80.79 -3.01 -36.00
N ALA A 984 79.66 -2.45 -36.45
CA ALA A 984 78.60 -3.24 -37.09
C ALA A 984 79.07 -3.84 -38.43
N ASP A 985 79.83 -3.08 -39.21
CA ASP A 985 80.41 -3.53 -40.49
C ASP A 985 81.43 -4.68 -40.27
N SER A 986 82.18 -4.67 -39.15
CA SER A 986 83.09 -5.76 -38.78
C SER A 986 82.41 -7.07 -38.36
N VAL A 987 81.08 -7.05 -38.13
CA VAL A 987 80.27 -8.24 -37.77
C VAL A 987 79.56 -8.84 -38.99
N LEU A 988 79.41 -8.09 -40.10
CA LEU A 988 78.66 -8.45 -41.32
C LEU A 988 79.52 -9.06 -42.45
N GLU A 989 80.62 -9.73 -42.12
CA GLU A 989 81.65 -10.22 -43.07
C GLU A 989 81.21 -11.37 -44.04
N VAL A 990 79.96 -11.41 -44.54
CA VAL A 990 79.46 -12.46 -45.45
C VAL A 990 78.66 -11.97 -46.70
N LEU A 991 78.56 -10.67 -47.04
CA LEU A 991 77.92 -10.24 -48.31
C LEU A 991 78.83 -9.39 -49.23
N PRO A 992 79.27 -9.88 -50.41
CA PRO A 992 80.30 -9.21 -51.24
C PRO A 992 79.83 -8.05 -52.13
N ILE A 993 78.54 -7.66 -52.15
CA ILE A 993 78.01 -6.84 -53.25
C ILE A 993 78.04 -5.32 -52.98
N LEU A 994 78.09 -4.89 -51.71
CA LEU A 994 78.08 -3.45 -51.36
C LEU A 994 79.47 -2.79 -51.33
N GLN A 995 80.57 -3.57 -51.33
CA GLN A 995 81.93 -3.01 -51.28
C GLN A 995 82.36 -2.28 -52.56
N LEU A 996 81.67 -2.48 -53.70
CA LEU A 996 82.16 -1.96 -54.99
C LEU A 996 81.65 -0.55 -55.36
N GLU A 997 80.47 -0.12 -54.91
CA GLU A 997 79.97 1.21 -55.29
C GLU A 997 80.49 2.33 -54.37
N MET A 998 80.84 2.01 -53.11
CA MET A 998 81.35 3.01 -52.17
C MET A 998 82.83 3.33 -52.36
N TRP A 999 83.64 2.37 -52.85
CA TRP A 999 85.03 2.61 -53.21
C TRP A 999 85.21 3.54 -54.41
N ILE A 1000 84.21 3.67 -55.28
CA ILE A 1000 84.30 4.53 -56.48
C ILE A 1000 84.05 6.01 -56.15
N HIS A 1001 83.35 6.34 -55.05
CA HIS A 1001 83.09 7.75 -54.71
C HIS A 1001 84.18 8.41 -53.84
N ILE A 1002 84.96 7.63 -53.09
CA ILE A 1002 85.99 8.16 -52.18
C ILE A 1002 87.27 8.60 -52.92
N ASP A 1003 87.60 8.00 -54.07
CA ASP A 1003 88.78 8.39 -54.86
C ASP A 1003 88.64 9.76 -55.58
N SER A 1004 87.47 10.41 -55.51
CA SER A 1004 87.20 11.65 -56.26
C SER A 1004 87.28 12.95 -55.44
N LEU A 1005 87.46 12.88 -54.12
CA LEU A 1005 87.51 14.05 -53.24
C LEU A 1005 88.86 14.19 -52.50
N VAL A 1006 89.84 14.73 -53.25
CA VAL A 1006 91.02 15.51 -52.79
C VAL A 1006 92.15 14.68 -52.14
N GLY A 1007 93.40 14.63 -52.59
CA GLY A 1007 94.19 15.28 -53.66
C GLY A 1007 95.69 15.02 -53.32
N PRO A 1008 96.64 14.95 -54.28
CA PRO A 1008 97.98 14.45 -54.00
C PRO A 1008 98.88 15.53 -53.39
N ILE A 1009 99.75 15.18 -52.44
CA ILE A 1009 101.19 15.55 -52.37
C ILE A 1009 101.84 15.07 -51.04
N ASN A 1010 102.99 14.40 -51.24
CA ASN A 1010 104.13 14.04 -50.37
C ASN A 1010 103.97 13.08 -49.19
#